data_AF-A0A344LEA0-F1
#
_entry.id   AF-A0A344LEA0-F1
#
_cell.length_a   1.000
_cell.length_b   1.000
_cell.length_c   1.000
_cell.angle_alpha   90.00
_cell.angle_beta   90.00
_cell.angle_gamma   90.00
#
_symmetry.space_group_name_H-M   'P 1'
#
loop_
_entity.id
_entity.type
_entity.pdbx_description
1 polymer ?
#
loop_
_entity_poly.entity_id
_entity_poly.type
_entity_poly.pdbx_seq_one_letter_code
_entity_poly.pdbx_strand_id
1 'polypeptide(L)'
;MVVFRRGGARDDHEPGDPPEPADAFDPFDPEPDLRYEIRAEDLIRPLIMPEPGRLLRLRKQPTNAPLVQVEDAYITGRFDLRALDLEYLFRFERCRFEEPPDVREATLLGLVFRRCWLPGLKARNMRSRNDVRLIRCAVEVEHTVKGHSETAVQRGDDRERGRPDAAINLTDAAIEGSVVLTRTRIEHSRGKAIQADRLEITGALLAYRLEADGEIRVPGLKTGGNVNFSGATLHNPDGFALNGNGLHIGGSLLCEVDTYGPPKARKRFSANGIIYLPSAKVDSDIVLRGARLHTSQHGPIVVDQWKSRDPYLDPRPAISADRLRVDGNVELSDDFRATGTIRMVNAHIGGTLRLAHAEISVARGYVEPYYDRALHIDGTEINGDIEATSLTVPMGQCRLSDVTVGGNVLAWNATLQHHERDVFSARRAKIAGNLHLTDATVEGTLRLQGIEVGGSIDLYGTDVSKPAVRPNTSFSVDVRAGRIGRDLVFTANRERRFHAEGGVNLDGAVVARRVDLSGAVLQSSERDGIALDLGSVSADEFALMPDIAPRGQVVLAGAHCVTLDDNPELWEATGGLDLEDFRYDSMKVPIGIKDDAAVDQRIRLLRRAMGGYRPGPYDQLAEMLRTSGNEEHASTVLFKKQQFRYESLADGYRFLGPLVRLWSWLQRSMVGYGYRPGRAVGWLLLLLIAGSVWFATGHTDHPCLTDTENYAQSGGRCAVNSDDKGLEWSPVLYTVDLLVPIVDFGNKGRWFMEGADKWVAVGFTAMGWTLATTVAAGVTRALRRN
;
A
#
# COMPACT_ATOMS: atom_id res chain seq x y z
N MET A 1 1.86 16.42 -62.98
CA MET A 1 3.09 16.56 -62.19
C MET A 1 3.82 17.79 -62.69
N VAL A 2 4.01 18.78 -61.82
CA VAL A 2 4.88 19.94 -62.09
C VAL A 2 6.11 19.73 -61.23
N VAL A 3 7.27 19.55 -61.87
CA VAL A 3 8.55 19.42 -61.17
C VAL A 3 9.37 20.68 -61.43
N PHE A 4 9.75 21.36 -60.36
CA PHE A 4 10.71 22.46 -60.40
C PHE A 4 12.06 21.92 -59.92
N ARG A 5 13.05 21.92 -60.82
CA ARG A 5 14.46 21.62 -60.54
C ARG A 5 15.31 22.69 -61.22
N ARG A 6 16.18 23.36 -60.48
CA ARG A 6 17.22 24.22 -61.06
C ARG A 6 18.53 23.43 -60.98
N GLY A 7 18.84 22.71 -62.06
CA GLY A 7 20.11 21.98 -62.15
C GLY A 7 21.27 22.97 -62.21
N GLY A 8 22.37 22.63 -61.54
CA GLY A 8 23.68 23.24 -61.75
C GLY A 8 24.00 23.35 -63.24
N ALA A 9 24.83 24.34 -63.58
CA ALA A 9 25.16 24.71 -64.94
C ALA A 9 25.44 23.50 -65.85
N ARG A 10 25.00 23.61 -67.11
CA ARG A 10 25.59 22.85 -68.21
C ARG A 10 27.07 23.24 -68.26
N ASP A 11 27.95 22.37 -67.80
CA ASP A 11 29.32 22.37 -68.28
C ASP A 11 29.38 21.49 -69.53
N ASP A 12 29.76 22.13 -70.64
CA ASP A 12 30.20 21.44 -71.84
C ASP A 12 31.46 20.63 -71.46
N HIS A 13 31.31 19.32 -71.26
CA HIS A 13 32.44 18.41 -71.05
C HIS A 13 32.62 17.47 -72.24
N GLU A 14 33.83 17.47 -72.79
CA GLU A 14 34.36 16.44 -73.67
C GLU A 14 34.26 15.06 -73.00
N PRO A 15 34.08 13.97 -73.77
CA PRO A 15 33.91 12.63 -73.22
C PRO A 15 35.26 12.10 -72.72
N GLY A 16 35.50 12.08 -71.40
CA GLY A 16 36.79 11.64 -70.89
C GLY A 16 36.91 11.19 -69.42
N ASP A 17 36.09 11.69 -68.49
CA ASP A 17 36.24 11.36 -67.05
C ASP A 17 34.91 10.97 -66.38
N PRO A 18 34.92 10.08 -65.38
CA PRO A 18 33.73 9.76 -64.58
C PRO A 18 33.29 11.00 -63.80
N PRO A 19 31.99 11.36 -63.77
CA PRO A 19 31.54 12.56 -63.10
C PRO A 19 31.78 12.47 -61.58
N GLU A 20 32.49 13.45 -61.02
CA GLU A 20 32.47 13.74 -59.58
C GLU A 20 31.01 13.97 -59.14
N PRO A 21 30.62 13.60 -57.89
CA PRO A 21 29.25 13.77 -57.44
C PRO A 21 28.89 15.27 -57.45
N ALA A 22 28.00 15.65 -58.37
CA ALA A 22 27.49 17.02 -58.49
C ALA A 22 27.12 17.60 -57.12
N ASP A 23 27.63 18.80 -56.81
CA ASP A 23 27.35 19.59 -55.59
C ASP A 23 25.85 19.57 -55.25
N ALA A 24 25.42 18.66 -54.37
CA ALA A 24 24.02 18.59 -53.95
C ALA A 24 23.72 19.76 -53.01
N PHE A 25 22.64 20.50 -53.27
CA PHE A 25 22.21 21.61 -52.43
C PHE A 25 22.00 21.14 -50.97
N ASP A 26 22.74 21.74 -50.03
CA ASP A 26 22.53 21.54 -48.60
C ASP A 26 21.59 22.62 -48.05
N PRO A 27 20.33 22.28 -47.73
CA PRO A 27 19.38 23.26 -47.21
C PRO A 27 19.70 23.73 -45.78
N PHE A 28 20.59 23.03 -45.07
CA PHE A 28 20.95 23.32 -43.68
C PHE A 28 22.19 24.20 -43.55
N ASP A 29 22.87 24.52 -44.66
CA ASP A 29 23.96 25.49 -44.66
C ASP A 29 23.43 26.87 -44.19
N PRO A 30 24.03 27.50 -43.17
CA PRO A 30 23.64 28.85 -42.75
C PRO A 30 23.78 29.90 -43.88
N GLU A 31 24.66 29.69 -44.86
CA GLU A 31 24.83 30.55 -46.03
C GLU A 31 24.27 29.86 -47.28
N PRO A 32 23.00 30.10 -47.67
CA PRO A 32 22.38 29.37 -48.76
C PRO A 32 22.97 29.71 -50.13
N ASP A 33 23.24 28.67 -50.92
CA ASP A 33 23.74 28.81 -52.29
C ASP A 33 22.66 29.43 -53.22
N LEU A 34 22.91 30.67 -53.64
CA LEU A 34 22.03 31.45 -54.52
C LEU A 34 21.85 30.84 -55.91
N ARG A 35 22.72 29.89 -56.33
CA ARG A 35 22.53 29.14 -57.60
C ARG A 35 21.21 28.37 -57.64
N TYR A 36 20.71 27.97 -56.47
CA TYR A 36 19.48 27.20 -56.29
C TYR A 36 18.26 28.08 -55.95
N GLU A 37 18.36 29.40 -56.09
CA GLU A 37 17.28 30.33 -55.77
C GLU A 37 16.04 30.15 -56.68
N ILE A 38 14.85 30.09 -56.08
CA ILE A 38 13.54 30.13 -56.74
C ILE A 38 12.63 31.08 -55.96
N ARG A 39 12.05 32.08 -56.62
CA ARG A 39 11.08 32.96 -55.95
C ARG A 39 9.77 32.24 -55.69
N ALA A 40 9.21 32.39 -54.49
CA ALA A 40 7.94 31.77 -54.12
C ALA A 40 6.78 32.18 -55.05
N GLU A 41 6.79 33.42 -55.57
CA GLU A 41 5.80 33.92 -56.53
C GLU A 41 5.73 33.07 -57.81
N ASP A 42 6.87 32.55 -58.28
CA ASP A 42 6.97 31.75 -59.51
C ASP A 42 6.39 30.35 -59.33
N LEU A 43 6.40 29.84 -58.09
CA LEU A 43 5.78 28.55 -57.73
C LEU A 43 4.26 28.66 -57.63
N ILE A 44 3.75 29.81 -57.17
CA ILE A 44 2.33 30.03 -56.87
C ILE A 44 1.55 30.52 -58.10
N ARG A 45 2.13 31.44 -58.90
CA ARG A 45 1.46 32.09 -60.03
C ARG A 45 0.81 31.10 -61.03
N PRO A 46 1.45 29.97 -61.41
CA PRO A 46 0.85 28.98 -62.31
C PRO A 46 -0.38 28.26 -61.73
N LEU A 47 -0.56 28.29 -60.41
CA LEU A 47 -1.63 27.58 -59.70
C LEU A 47 -2.88 28.45 -59.51
N ILE A 48 -2.71 29.77 -59.35
CA ILE A 48 -3.81 30.73 -59.14
C ILE A 48 -4.31 31.31 -60.48
N MET A 49 -3.40 31.59 -61.42
CA MET A 49 -3.73 32.15 -62.74
C MET A 49 -3.29 31.19 -63.85
N PRO A 50 -4.13 30.21 -64.22
CA PRO A 50 -3.83 29.33 -65.33
C PRO A 50 -3.92 30.12 -66.64
N GLU A 51 -2.79 30.59 -67.19
CA GLU A 51 -2.79 31.26 -68.49
C GLU A 51 -3.26 30.31 -69.62
N PRO A 52 -4.21 30.73 -70.46
CA PRO A 52 -4.63 29.95 -71.62
C PRO A 52 -3.50 29.95 -72.66
N GLY A 53 -2.65 28.92 -72.62
CA GLY A 53 -1.59 28.72 -73.60
C GLY A 53 -0.33 28.03 -73.08
N ARG A 54 -0.07 28.04 -71.76
CA ARG A 54 1.09 27.35 -71.16
C ARG A 54 0.81 25.89 -70.74
N LEU A 55 -0.38 25.39 -71.08
CA LEU A 55 -0.90 24.05 -70.75
C LEU A 55 -0.35 22.90 -71.62
N LEU A 56 0.45 23.18 -72.66
CA LEU A 56 1.01 22.14 -73.53
C LEU A 56 2.20 21.34 -72.95
N ARG A 57 2.71 21.69 -71.76
CA ARG A 57 3.73 20.89 -71.04
C ARG A 57 3.26 20.26 -69.73
N LEU A 58 2.01 20.50 -69.34
CA LEU A 58 1.36 19.79 -68.23
C LEU A 58 0.79 18.46 -68.76
N ARG A 59 1.66 17.47 -68.93
CA ARG A 59 1.21 16.10 -69.24
C ARG A 59 0.38 15.61 -68.04
N LYS A 60 -0.95 15.69 -68.17
CA LYS A 60 -1.91 14.96 -67.32
C LYS A 60 -1.60 13.47 -67.50
N GLN A 61 -0.84 12.87 -66.59
CA GLN A 61 -0.86 11.43 -66.41
C GLN A 61 -2.18 11.08 -65.73
N PRO A 62 -3.04 10.24 -66.32
CA PRO A 62 -4.43 10.05 -65.89
C PRO A 62 -4.60 9.24 -64.58
N THR A 63 -3.52 8.91 -63.86
CA THR A 63 -3.57 8.00 -62.70
C THR A 63 -2.94 8.55 -61.42
N ASN A 64 -2.34 9.74 -61.44
CA ASN A 64 -1.68 10.32 -60.27
C ASN A 64 -2.32 11.64 -59.86
N ALA A 65 -2.56 11.79 -58.55
CA ALA A 65 -2.93 13.04 -57.92
C ALA A 65 -2.11 14.25 -58.45
N PRO A 66 -2.71 15.44 -58.61
CA PRO A 66 -1.99 16.64 -59.02
C PRO A 66 -0.84 16.93 -58.04
N LEU A 67 0.41 16.75 -58.48
CA LEU A 67 1.61 16.91 -57.66
C LEU A 67 2.41 18.14 -58.11
N VAL A 68 2.74 19.01 -57.15
CA VAL A 68 3.74 20.07 -57.26
C VAL A 68 4.97 19.62 -56.47
N GLN A 69 6.07 19.35 -57.17
CA GLN A 69 7.31 18.87 -56.58
C GLN A 69 8.43 19.88 -56.82
N VAL A 70 9.10 20.27 -55.74
CA VAL A 70 10.25 21.17 -55.74
C VAL A 70 11.40 20.44 -55.06
N GLU A 71 12.56 20.42 -55.73
CA GLU A 71 13.76 19.75 -55.23
C GLU A 71 14.97 20.66 -55.35
N ASP A 72 15.87 20.58 -54.37
CA ASP A 72 17.17 21.27 -54.37
C ASP A 72 17.01 22.78 -54.64
N ALA A 73 16.31 23.47 -53.73
CA ALA A 73 15.90 24.86 -53.94
C ALA A 73 16.00 25.72 -52.68
N TYR A 74 16.53 26.94 -52.85
CA TYR A 74 16.40 28.04 -51.90
C TYR A 74 15.20 28.92 -52.30
N ILE A 75 14.10 28.84 -51.55
CA ILE A 75 12.84 29.51 -51.86
C ILE A 75 12.83 30.89 -51.21
N THR A 76 12.90 31.94 -52.03
CA THR A 76 12.93 33.35 -51.58
C THR A 76 11.55 34.01 -51.64
N GLY A 77 11.29 34.93 -50.71
CA GLY A 77 10.00 35.58 -50.50
C GLY A 77 8.93 34.68 -49.86
N ARG A 78 7.70 35.20 -49.77
CA ARG A 78 6.58 34.54 -49.08
C ARG A 78 5.91 33.45 -49.92
N PHE A 79 6.04 32.21 -49.47
CA PHE A 79 5.21 31.12 -49.96
C PHE A 79 3.82 31.19 -49.30
N ASP A 80 2.93 31.98 -49.90
CA ASP A 80 1.60 32.32 -49.37
C ASP A 80 0.48 31.60 -50.15
N LEU A 81 -0.10 30.57 -49.53
CA LEU A 81 -1.28 29.84 -50.03
C LEU A 81 -2.53 30.12 -49.20
N ARG A 82 -2.57 31.22 -48.45
CA ARG A 82 -3.66 31.49 -47.51
C ARG A 82 -5.03 31.50 -48.17
N ALA A 83 -5.99 30.85 -47.50
CA ALA A 83 -7.38 30.75 -47.92
C ALA A 83 -7.59 30.22 -49.36
N LEU A 84 -6.59 29.55 -49.96
CA LEU A 84 -6.72 28.94 -51.26
C LEU A 84 -7.27 27.51 -51.15
N ASP A 85 -8.11 27.13 -52.09
CA ASP A 85 -8.58 25.75 -52.26
C ASP A 85 -7.86 25.12 -53.46
N LEU A 86 -6.86 24.28 -53.17
CA LEU A 86 -5.95 23.69 -54.15
C LEU A 86 -5.95 22.17 -54.03
N GLU A 87 -6.37 21.49 -55.09
CA GLU A 87 -6.37 20.02 -55.13
C GLU A 87 -4.98 19.40 -55.39
N TYR A 88 -3.90 20.11 -55.03
CA TYR A 88 -2.52 19.70 -55.27
C TYR A 88 -1.85 19.15 -54.01
N LEU A 89 -1.05 18.10 -54.20
CA LEU A 89 -0.07 17.62 -53.23
C LEU A 89 1.20 18.44 -53.43
N PHE A 90 1.64 19.15 -52.40
CA PHE A 90 2.92 19.87 -52.41
C PHE A 90 4.00 18.99 -51.80
N ARG A 91 5.12 18.82 -52.53
CA ARG A 91 6.29 18.07 -52.08
C ARG A 91 7.55 18.89 -52.27
N PHE A 92 8.19 19.21 -51.15
CA PHE A 92 9.50 19.85 -51.08
C PHE A 92 10.51 18.83 -50.59
N GLU A 93 11.60 18.64 -51.32
CA GLU A 93 12.71 17.78 -50.91
C GLU A 93 14.04 18.52 -51.04
N ARG A 94 14.80 18.58 -49.93
CA ARG A 94 16.04 19.37 -49.85
C ARG A 94 15.83 20.83 -50.26
N CYS A 95 14.91 21.50 -49.54
CA CYS A 95 14.61 22.92 -49.79
C CYS A 95 14.86 23.75 -48.53
N ARG A 96 15.30 24.99 -48.71
CA ARG A 96 15.40 26.01 -47.64
C ARG A 96 14.43 27.14 -47.97
N PHE A 97 13.69 27.62 -46.97
CA PHE A 97 12.77 28.74 -47.15
C PHE A 97 13.32 30.00 -46.47
N GLU A 98 13.27 31.15 -47.14
CA GLU A 98 13.64 32.44 -46.55
C GLU A 98 12.58 32.92 -45.55
N GLU A 99 11.30 32.82 -45.90
CA GLU A 99 10.16 33.20 -45.06
C GLU A 99 9.28 32.01 -44.68
N PRO A 100 8.58 32.04 -43.52
CA PRO A 100 7.74 30.91 -43.09
C PRO A 100 6.62 30.64 -44.09
N PRO A 101 6.51 29.42 -44.65
CA PRO A 101 5.37 29.04 -45.48
C PRO A 101 4.04 29.29 -44.77
N ASP A 102 3.11 29.94 -45.49
CA ASP A 102 1.81 30.34 -44.97
C ASP A 102 0.68 29.64 -45.72
N VAL A 103 0.12 28.61 -45.08
CA VAL A 103 -0.99 27.80 -45.59
C VAL A 103 -2.23 27.94 -44.69
N ARG A 104 -2.35 29.06 -43.98
CA ARG A 104 -3.51 29.31 -43.11
C ARG A 104 -4.81 29.29 -43.91
N GLU A 105 -5.82 28.61 -43.40
CA GLU A 105 -7.15 28.48 -44.03
C GLU A 105 -7.14 27.83 -45.43
N ALA A 106 -6.00 27.28 -45.86
CA ALA A 106 -5.88 26.63 -47.16
C ALA A 106 -6.48 25.21 -47.12
N THR A 107 -7.07 24.77 -48.23
CA THR A 107 -7.46 23.37 -48.45
C THR A 107 -6.51 22.77 -49.47
N LEU A 108 -5.73 21.76 -49.05
CA LEU A 108 -4.70 21.11 -49.87
C LEU A 108 -4.99 19.61 -50.02
N LEU A 109 -4.48 18.99 -51.09
CA LEU A 109 -4.49 17.52 -51.15
C LEU A 109 -3.48 16.93 -50.17
N GLY A 110 -2.34 17.58 -49.93
CA GLY A 110 -1.36 17.18 -48.92
C GLY A 110 -0.13 18.07 -48.94
N LEU A 111 0.69 18.00 -47.90
CA LEU A 111 1.86 18.86 -47.74
C LEU A 111 3.04 18.07 -47.19
N VAL A 112 4.12 17.96 -47.96
CA VAL A 112 5.28 17.13 -47.64
C VAL A 112 6.56 17.94 -47.74
N PHE A 113 7.31 17.99 -46.65
CA PHE A 113 8.66 18.48 -46.55
C PHE A 113 9.58 17.33 -46.16
N ARG A 114 10.69 17.18 -46.88
CA ARG A 114 11.69 16.14 -46.61
C ARG A 114 13.08 16.73 -46.68
N ARG A 115 13.83 16.63 -45.58
CA ARG A 115 15.16 17.25 -45.45
C ARG A 115 15.12 18.74 -45.80
N CYS A 116 14.13 19.47 -45.28
CA CYS A 116 13.99 20.91 -45.55
C CYS A 116 14.34 21.73 -44.30
N TRP A 117 14.82 22.95 -44.50
CA TRP A 117 14.93 23.97 -43.46
C TRP A 117 13.79 24.98 -43.59
N LEU A 118 13.10 25.26 -42.49
CA LEU A 118 11.94 26.14 -42.43
C LEU A 118 12.12 27.17 -41.30
N PRO A 119 11.89 28.47 -41.53
CA PRO A 119 11.88 29.48 -40.48
C PRO A 119 10.57 29.48 -39.64
N GLY A 120 9.71 28.48 -39.87
CA GLY A 120 8.40 28.29 -39.26
C GLY A 120 7.38 27.74 -40.27
N LEU A 121 6.22 27.28 -39.81
CA LEU A 121 5.11 26.82 -40.65
C LEU A 121 3.78 27.35 -40.09
N LYS A 122 3.11 28.21 -40.86
CA LYS A 122 1.81 28.79 -40.47
C LYS A 122 0.68 28.03 -41.15
N ALA A 123 -0.03 27.22 -40.38
CA ALA A 123 -1.01 26.27 -40.89
C ALA A 123 -2.33 26.26 -40.08
N ARG A 124 -2.64 27.38 -39.42
CA ARG A 124 -3.91 27.54 -38.68
C ARG A 124 -5.11 27.36 -39.60
N ASN A 125 -6.13 26.63 -39.15
CA ASN A 125 -7.35 26.34 -39.92
C ASN A 125 -7.10 25.64 -41.29
N MET A 126 -5.92 25.06 -41.53
CA MET A 126 -5.67 24.36 -42.80
C MET A 126 -6.49 23.07 -42.88
N ARG A 127 -6.89 22.66 -44.08
CA ARG A 127 -7.44 21.34 -44.35
C ARG A 127 -6.52 20.58 -45.29
N SER A 128 -6.24 19.32 -44.97
CA SER A 128 -5.45 18.43 -45.81
C SER A 128 -6.23 17.14 -46.06
N ARG A 129 -6.48 16.80 -47.32
CA ARG A 129 -7.12 15.52 -47.70
C ARG A 129 -6.18 14.30 -47.59
N ASN A 130 -4.91 14.53 -47.27
CA ASN A 130 -3.89 13.50 -47.07
C ASN A 130 -2.94 13.96 -45.96
N ASP A 131 -1.78 13.33 -45.86
CA ASP A 131 -0.82 13.59 -44.81
C ASP A 131 -0.17 14.98 -44.88
N VAL A 132 0.17 15.50 -43.70
CA VAL A 132 1.11 16.60 -43.54
C VAL A 132 2.40 16.02 -42.96
N ARG A 133 3.49 16.07 -43.73
CA ARG A 133 4.74 15.36 -43.40
C ARG A 133 5.91 16.33 -43.36
N LEU A 134 6.63 16.38 -42.24
CA LEU A 134 7.95 16.97 -42.10
C LEU A 134 8.89 15.84 -41.66
N ILE A 135 9.74 15.38 -42.58
CA ILE A 135 10.62 14.24 -42.35
C ILE A 135 12.08 14.69 -42.45
N ARG A 136 12.83 14.55 -41.35
CA ARG A 136 14.23 15.02 -41.25
C ARG A 136 14.37 16.51 -41.55
N CYS A 137 13.39 17.32 -41.17
CA CYS A 137 13.43 18.77 -41.37
C CYS A 137 14.07 19.47 -40.16
N ALA A 138 14.52 20.71 -40.35
CA ALA A 138 14.88 21.63 -39.28
C ALA A 138 13.90 22.82 -39.33
N VAL A 139 13.28 23.13 -38.20
CA VAL A 139 12.39 24.29 -38.05
C VAL A 139 12.95 25.20 -36.98
N GLU A 140 13.54 26.31 -37.40
CA GLU A 140 14.28 27.23 -36.52
C GLU A 140 13.66 28.62 -36.64
N VAL A 141 13.07 29.12 -35.56
CA VAL A 141 12.46 30.45 -35.56
C VAL A 141 13.52 31.48 -35.21
N GLU A 142 13.99 32.25 -36.20
CA GLU A 142 15.03 33.26 -35.99
C GLU A 142 14.48 34.42 -35.14
N HIS A 143 15.01 34.58 -33.92
CA HIS A 143 14.73 35.74 -33.10
C HIS A 143 15.54 36.93 -33.65
N THR A 144 14.93 37.78 -34.49
CA THR A 144 15.57 39.03 -34.91
C THR A 144 15.82 39.95 -33.71
N VAL A 145 16.98 39.81 -33.08
CA VAL A 145 17.62 40.87 -32.28
C VAL A 145 18.44 41.71 -33.26
N LYS A 146 17.78 42.50 -34.12
CA LYS A 146 18.46 43.60 -34.81
C LYS A 146 18.03 44.90 -34.14
N GLY A 147 18.95 45.44 -33.36
CA GLY A 147 18.74 46.59 -32.49
C GLY A 147 18.32 47.85 -33.23
N HIS A 148 17.48 48.64 -32.56
CA HIS A 148 17.67 50.07 -32.50
C HIS A 148 17.80 50.42 -31.01
N SER A 149 19.02 50.78 -30.62
CA SER A 149 19.24 51.53 -29.40
C SER A 149 18.58 52.89 -29.56
N GLU A 150 17.50 53.13 -28.81
CA GLU A 150 17.19 54.46 -28.29
C GLU A 150 16.19 54.32 -27.14
N THR A 151 16.74 54.41 -25.93
CA THR A 151 16.09 54.80 -24.67
C THR A 151 14.56 54.72 -24.61
N ALA A 152 14.05 53.54 -24.28
CA ALA A 152 12.81 53.42 -23.51
C ALA A 152 12.95 52.22 -22.57
N VAL A 153 12.60 52.43 -21.31
CA VAL A 153 12.44 51.36 -20.32
C VAL A 153 11.37 50.40 -20.86
N GLN A 154 11.80 49.31 -21.51
CA GLN A 154 10.91 48.28 -22.05
C GLN A 154 10.41 47.41 -20.89
N ARG A 155 9.40 47.91 -20.18
CA ARG A 155 8.54 47.08 -19.32
C ARG A 155 7.78 46.13 -20.23
N GLY A 156 7.94 44.83 -19.98
CA GLY A 156 7.00 43.75 -20.28
C GLY A 156 6.20 43.81 -21.58
N ASP A 157 6.56 42.92 -22.51
CA ASP A 157 5.63 42.29 -23.46
C ASP A 157 5.06 43.21 -24.56
N ASP A 158 5.90 43.60 -25.52
CA ASP A 158 5.45 44.09 -26.86
C ASP A 158 4.87 42.95 -27.74
N ARG A 159 4.53 41.79 -27.16
CA ARG A 159 3.83 40.71 -27.86
C ARG A 159 2.36 41.09 -27.98
N GLU A 160 1.88 41.33 -29.20
CA GLU A 160 0.44 41.43 -29.46
C GLU A 160 -0.29 40.21 -28.90
N ARG A 161 -1.11 40.45 -27.86
CA ARG A 161 -1.93 39.44 -27.21
C ARG A 161 -2.83 38.78 -28.26
N GLY A 162 -2.55 37.53 -28.62
CA GLY A 162 -3.36 36.75 -29.58
C GLY A 162 -2.67 36.35 -30.88
N ARG A 163 -1.44 36.81 -31.15
CA ARG A 163 -0.63 36.25 -32.25
C ARG A 163 0.02 34.93 -31.79
N PRO A 164 -0.21 33.80 -32.47
CA PRO A 164 0.39 32.52 -32.07
C PRO A 164 1.91 32.57 -32.21
N ASP A 165 2.62 32.55 -31.07
CA ASP A 165 4.08 32.43 -30.99
C ASP A 165 4.48 30.94 -31.04
N ALA A 166 4.48 30.38 -32.25
CA ALA A 166 4.73 28.96 -32.49
C ALA A 166 5.56 28.72 -33.76
N ALA A 167 6.55 27.82 -33.70
CA ALA A 167 7.35 27.43 -34.86
C ALA A 167 6.51 26.66 -35.89
N ILE A 168 5.71 25.70 -35.43
CA ILE A 168 4.68 25.04 -36.25
C ILE A 168 3.32 25.32 -35.64
N ASN A 169 2.44 25.98 -36.39
CA ASN A 169 1.09 26.29 -35.95
C ASN A 169 0.04 25.54 -36.78
N LEU A 170 -0.55 24.49 -36.20
CA LEU A 170 -1.63 23.65 -36.74
C LEU A 170 -2.94 23.83 -35.97
N THR A 171 -3.11 24.95 -35.27
CA THR A 171 -4.32 25.25 -34.50
C THR A 171 -5.56 25.16 -35.39
N ASP A 172 -6.59 24.43 -34.93
CA ASP A 172 -7.86 24.23 -35.66
C ASP A 172 -7.72 23.60 -37.06
N ALA A 173 -6.57 23.00 -37.39
CA ALA A 173 -6.42 22.31 -38.67
C ALA A 173 -7.12 20.94 -38.68
N ALA A 174 -7.51 20.48 -39.86
CA ALA A 174 -8.14 19.17 -40.07
C ALA A 174 -7.36 18.37 -41.14
N ILE A 175 -6.83 17.22 -40.74
CA ILE A 175 -5.95 16.37 -41.56
C ILE A 175 -6.62 15.00 -41.72
N GLU A 176 -7.09 14.67 -42.93
CA GLU A 176 -7.70 13.35 -43.23
C GLU A 176 -6.65 12.22 -43.25
N GLY A 177 -5.38 12.56 -43.44
CA GLY A 177 -4.26 11.64 -43.33
C GLY A 177 -3.65 11.62 -41.92
N SER A 178 -2.33 11.45 -41.88
CA SER A 178 -1.49 11.49 -40.69
C SER A 178 -0.62 12.75 -40.66
N VAL A 179 -0.24 13.18 -39.46
CA VAL A 179 0.80 14.19 -39.27
C VAL A 179 2.10 13.47 -38.93
N VAL A 180 3.12 13.63 -39.77
CA VAL A 180 4.41 12.93 -39.62
C VAL A 180 5.51 13.94 -39.34
N LEU A 181 6.19 13.82 -38.19
CA LEU A 181 7.29 14.69 -37.74
C LEU A 181 8.60 13.90 -37.52
N THR A 182 8.72 12.74 -38.16
CA THR A 182 9.83 11.79 -37.97
C THR A 182 11.20 12.42 -38.20
N ARG A 183 12.07 12.34 -37.18
CA ARG A 183 13.45 12.87 -37.15
C ARG A 183 13.53 14.36 -37.46
N THR A 184 12.46 15.10 -37.27
CA THR A 184 12.46 16.56 -37.44
C THR A 184 12.97 17.21 -36.16
N ARG A 185 13.74 18.30 -36.31
CA ARG A 185 14.19 19.16 -35.23
C ARG A 185 13.41 20.46 -35.26
N ILE A 186 12.91 20.92 -34.13
CA ILE A 186 12.15 22.15 -33.97
C ILE A 186 12.77 22.93 -32.82
N GLU A 187 13.24 24.14 -33.09
CA GLU A 187 13.89 25.00 -32.11
C GLU A 187 13.09 26.29 -31.93
N HIS A 188 12.48 26.43 -30.75
CA HIS A 188 11.76 27.63 -30.34
C HIS A 188 11.70 27.76 -28.80
N SER A 189 12.88 27.86 -28.18
CA SER A 189 13.08 27.77 -26.72
C SER A 189 12.28 28.76 -25.86
N ARG A 190 11.91 29.93 -26.40
CA ARG A 190 11.12 30.96 -25.68
C ARG A 190 9.62 30.93 -25.97
N GLY A 191 9.16 29.97 -26.76
CA GLY A 191 7.78 29.89 -27.24
C GLY A 191 7.30 28.44 -27.38
N LYS A 192 6.38 28.23 -28.32
CA LYS A 192 5.83 26.90 -28.61
C LYS A 192 6.58 26.30 -29.79
N ALA A 193 7.15 25.11 -29.63
CA ALA A 193 7.69 24.35 -30.75
C ALA A 193 6.55 23.95 -31.71
N ILE A 194 5.45 23.44 -31.14
CA ILE A 194 4.25 23.05 -31.88
C ILE A 194 3.03 23.61 -31.15
N GLN A 195 2.18 24.33 -31.87
CA GLN A 195 0.84 24.69 -31.39
C GLN A 195 -0.20 24.06 -32.30
N ALA A 196 -0.95 23.10 -31.75
CA ALA A 196 -1.93 22.30 -32.44
C ALA A 196 -3.19 22.15 -31.56
N ASP A 197 -3.65 23.28 -31.01
CA ASP A 197 -4.89 23.34 -30.24
C ASP A 197 -6.06 22.89 -31.13
N ARG A 198 -6.86 21.91 -30.67
CA ARG A 198 -8.02 21.35 -31.40
C ARG A 198 -7.71 20.85 -32.81
N LEU A 199 -6.47 20.39 -33.06
CA LEU A 199 -6.11 19.70 -34.30
C LEU A 199 -6.92 18.39 -34.42
N GLU A 200 -7.53 18.17 -35.58
CA GLU A 200 -8.21 16.91 -35.90
C GLU A 200 -7.39 16.12 -36.93
N ILE A 201 -7.05 14.88 -36.59
CA ILE A 201 -6.30 13.94 -37.43
C ILE A 201 -7.14 12.68 -37.57
N THR A 202 -7.46 12.26 -38.79
CA THR A 202 -8.17 10.99 -38.99
C THR A 202 -7.21 9.80 -38.85
N GLY A 203 -5.98 9.94 -39.35
CA GLY A 203 -4.89 8.98 -39.16
C GLY A 203 -4.17 9.14 -37.82
N ALA A 204 -2.84 9.09 -37.84
CA ALA A 204 -1.98 9.10 -36.65
C ALA A 204 -1.08 10.36 -36.56
N LEU A 205 -0.60 10.66 -35.36
CA LEU A 205 0.49 11.61 -35.14
C LEU A 205 1.80 10.85 -34.93
N LEU A 206 2.71 10.88 -35.91
CA LEU A 206 3.94 10.08 -35.93
C LEU A 206 5.18 10.98 -35.79
N ALA A 207 5.72 11.07 -34.58
CA ALA A 207 6.84 11.93 -34.19
C ALA A 207 8.08 11.13 -33.74
N TYR A 208 8.40 10.05 -34.46
CA TYR A 208 9.57 9.22 -34.18
C TYR A 208 10.86 10.03 -34.15
N ARG A 209 11.61 9.95 -33.04
CA ARG A 209 12.87 10.69 -32.82
C ARG A 209 12.76 12.20 -33.11
N LEU A 210 11.59 12.80 -32.89
CA LEU A 210 11.43 14.26 -32.90
C LEU A 210 12.37 14.88 -31.85
N GLU A 211 12.99 16.01 -32.19
CA GLU A 211 13.71 16.86 -31.24
C GLU A 211 12.96 18.19 -31.19
N ALA A 212 12.36 18.52 -30.05
CA ALA A 212 11.59 19.75 -29.89
C ALA A 212 12.09 20.53 -28.67
N ASP A 213 12.57 21.74 -28.92
CA ASP A 213 12.90 22.75 -27.91
C ASP A 213 11.79 23.82 -27.89
N GLY A 214 11.10 23.94 -26.77
CA GLY A 214 9.86 24.70 -26.58
C GLY A 214 8.63 23.82 -26.30
N GLU A 215 7.52 24.44 -25.92
CA GLU A 215 6.27 23.70 -25.57
C GLU A 215 5.69 22.99 -26.80
N ILE A 216 5.40 21.69 -26.68
CA ILE A 216 4.45 21.01 -27.58
C ILE A 216 3.06 21.13 -26.99
N ARG A 217 2.21 21.92 -27.65
CA ARG A 217 0.87 22.25 -27.18
C ARG A 217 -0.20 21.64 -28.09
N VAL A 218 -0.93 20.65 -27.57
CA VAL A 218 -1.96 19.86 -28.27
C VAL A 218 -3.29 19.72 -27.47
N PRO A 219 -3.80 20.75 -26.77
CA PRO A 219 -5.03 20.64 -26.01
C PRO A 219 -6.23 20.41 -26.92
N GLY A 220 -7.07 19.45 -26.56
CA GLY A 220 -8.25 19.07 -27.33
C GLY A 220 -7.94 18.48 -28.72
N LEU A 221 -6.67 18.12 -29.01
CA LEU A 221 -6.32 17.39 -30.22
C LEU A 221 -7.09 16.06 -30.25
N LYS A 222 -7.57 15.68 -31.44
CA LYS A 222 -8.22 14.40 -31.69
C LYS A 222 -7.49 13.65 -32.79
N THR A 223 -7.19 12.39 -32.55
CA THR A 223 -6.54 11.51 -33.53
C THR A 223 -7.28 10.19 -33.60
N GLY A 224 -7.59 9.70 -34.81
CA GLY A 224 -8.21 8.38 -34.99
C GLY A 224 -7.23 7.23 -34.75
N GLY A 225 -5.94 7.45 -34.99
CA GLY A 225 -4.87 6.49 -34.74
C GLY A 225 -3.97 6.84 -33.55
N ASN A 226 -2.80 6.20 -33.50
CA ASN A 226 -1.82 6.37 -32.43
C ASN A 226 -1.17 7.76 -32.42
N VAL A 227 -0.73 8.19 -31.24
CA VAL A 227 0.27 9.25 -31.09
C VAL A 227 1.60 8.60 -30.71
N ASN A 228 2.61 8.73 -31.55
CA ASN A 228 3.90 8.09 -31.35
C ASN A 228 5.05 9.11 -31.21
N PHE A 229 5.68 9.13 -30.05
CA PHE A 229 6.88 9.89 -29.71
C PHE A 229 8.09 8.96 -29.42
N SER A 230 8.08 7.71 -29.91
CA SER A 230 9.16 6.75 -29.64
C SER A 230 10.53 7.33 -30.05
N GLY A 231 11.46 7.35 -29.09
CA GLY A 231 12.79 7.94 -29.26
C GLY A 231 12.86 9.46 -29.36
N ALA A 232 11.75 10.19 -29.14
CA ALA A 232 11.73 11.65 -29.19
C ALA A 232 12.37 12.30 -27.95
N THR A 233 12.85 13.54 -28.12
CA THR A 233 13.41 14.37 -27.06
C THR A 233 12.61 15.67 -27.00
N LEU A 234 11.90 15.87 -25.89
CA LEU A 234 11.12 17.07 -25.62
C LEU A 234 11.85 17.91 -24.56
N HIS A 235 12.08 19.18 -24.84
CA HIS A 235 12.82 20.08 -23.96
C HIS A 235 12.04 21.37 -23.75
N ASN A 236 11.52 21.54 -22.53
CA ASN A 236 10.98 22.80 -22.01
C ASN A 236 11.08 22.77 -20.47
N PRO A 237 12.30 22.86 -19.91
CA PRO A 237 12.57 22.60 -18.49
C PRO A 237 11.80 23.53 -17.54
N ASP A 238 11.49 24.73 -18.03
CA ASP A 238 10.79 25.79 -17.30
C ASP A 238 9.26 25.70 -17.47
N GLY A 239 8.72 24.63 -18.05
CA GLY A 239 7.27 24.55 -18.27
C GLY A 239 6.79 23.19 -18.73
N PHE A 240 5.77 23.21 -19.61
CA PHE A 240 5.24 22.00 -20.21
C PHE A 240 6.09 21.57 -21.39
N ALA A 241 6.76 20.43 -21.28
CA ALA A 241 7.37 19.78 -22.44
C ALA A 241 6.27 19.27 -23.40
N LEU A 242 5.16 18.78 -22.84
CA LEU A 242 3.97 18.37 -23.56
C LEU A 242 2.71 18.81 -22.82
N ASN A 243 1.84 19.56 -23.49
CA ASN A 243 0.54 19.99 -22.99
C ASN A 243 -0.59 19.37 -23.83
N GLY A 244 -1.14 18.27 -23.36
CA GLY A 244 -2.24 17.53 -23.97
C GLY A 244 -3.51 17.52 -23.11
N ASN A 245 -3.86 18.66 -22.50
CA ASN A 245 -5.11 18.78 -21.76
C ASN A 245 -6.32 18.44 -22.66
N GLY A 246 -7.13 17.45 -22.24
CA GLY A 246 -8.29 16.99 -23.01
C GLY A 246 -7.97 16.35 -24.36
N LEU A 247 -6.72 15.90 -24.57
CA LEU A 247 -6.30 15.15 -25.75
C LEU A 247 -7.10 13.84 -25.89
N HIS A 248 -7.61 13.54 -27.09
CA HIS A 248 -8.25 12.24 -27.39
C HIS A 248 -7.45 11.49 -28.45
N ILE A 249 -6.97 10.30 -28.08
CA ILE A 249 -6.26 9.37 -28.94
C ILE A 249 -7.12 8.13 -29.16
N GLY A 250 -7.49 7.87 -30.42
CA GLY A 250 -8.27 6.69 -30.84
C GLY A 250 -7.47 5.37 -30.85
N GLY A 251 -6.15 5.46 -30.76
CA GLY A 251 -5.26 4.32 -30.50
C GLY A 251 -4.44 4.50 -29.21
N SER A 252 -3.14 4.19 -29.28
CA SER A 252 -2.21 4.27 -28.15
C SER A 252 -1.37 5.54 -28.14
N LEU A 253 -0.97 5.99 -26.94
CA LEU A 253 0.10 6.96 -26.73
C LEU A 253 1.42 6.21 -26.52
N LEU A 254 2.33 6.28 -27.49
CA LEU A 254 3.57 5.52 -27.51
C LEU A 254 4.77 6.45 -27.28
N CYS A 255 5.40 6.33 -26.12
CA CYS A 255 6.56 7.11 -25.66
C CYS A 255 7.68 6.16 -25.22
N GLU A 256 8.02 5.19 -26.07
CA GLU A 256 8.96 4.10 -25.75
C GLU A 256 10.34 4.29 -26.39
N VAL A 257 11.20 3.27 -26.23
CA VAL A 257 12.48 3.19 -26.92
C VAL A 257 12.28 2.84 -28.39
N ASP A 258 12.73 3.70 -29.30
CA ASP A 258 12.79 3.35 -30.71
C ASP A 258 13.93 2.34 -30.94
N THR A 259 13.55 1.15 -31.38
CA THR A 259 14.44 0.02 -31.62
C THR A 259 14.94 -0.09 -33.05
N TYR A 260 14.53 0.83 -33.94
CA TYR A 260 14.95 0.81 -35.34
C TYR A 260 16.47 1.01 -35.50
N GLY A 261 17.13 0.04 -36.14
CA GLY A 261 18.57 0.05 -36.42
C GLY A 261 19.41 -0.82 -35.47
N PRO A 262 20.76 -0.73 -35.53
CA PRO A 262 21.65 -1.51 -34.67
C PRO A 262 21.48 -1.09 -33.18
N PRO A 263 21.84 -1.93 -32.20
CA PRO A 263 21.65 -1.64 -30.77
C PRO A 263 22.20 -0.28 -30.30
N LYS A 264 23.32 0.18 -30.87
CA LYS A 264 23.93 1.49 -30.59
C LYS A 264 23.09 2.68 -31.06
N ALA A 265 22.16 2.47 -31.98
CA ALA A 265 21.31 3.50 -32.56
C ALA A 265 19.92 3.60 -31.90
N ARG A 266 19.64 2.77 -30.88
CA ARG A 266 18.40 2.81 -30.11
C ARG A 266 18.32 4.14 -29.37
N LYS A 267 17.20 4.85 -29.50
CA LYS A 267 16.96 6.14 -28.83
C LYS A 267 15.72 6.01 -27.96
N ARG A 268 15.84 6.37 -26.69
CA ARG A 268 14.71 6.38 -25.75
C ARG A 268 13.91 7.67 -25.85
N PHE A 269 12.64 7.61 -25.50
CA PHE A 269 11.89 8.84 -25.25
C PHE A 269 12.44 9.56 -24.02
N SER A 270 12.59 10.88 -24.12
CA SER A 270 13.01 11.72 -23.00
C SER A 270 12.25 13.04 -22.99
N ALA A 271 11.74 13.45 -21.84
CA ALA A 271 11.14 14.76 -21.64
C ALA A 271 11.83 15.49 -20.49
N ASN A 272 12.32 16.70 -20.75
CA ASN A 272 12.78 17.63 -19.73
C ASN A 272 11.76 18.77 -19.62
N GLY A 273 11.03 18.82 -18.51
CA GLY A 273 9.80 19.59 -18.35
C GLY A 273 8.60 18.69 -18.05
N ILE A 274 7.45 19.31 -17.82
CA ILE A 274 6.23 18.63 -17.36
C ILE A 274 5.49 17.99 -18.54
N ILE A 275 5.03 16.75 -18.37
CA ILE A 275 4.02 16.13 -19.23
C ILE A 275 2.64 16.35 -18.60
N TYR A 276 1.82 17.18 -19.24
CA TYR A 276 0.51 17.62 -18.74
C TYR A 276 -0.61 17.03 -19.60
N LEU A 277 -1.28 15.99 -19.09
CA LEU A 277 -2.33 15.20 -19.76
C LEU A 277 -3.63 15.11 -18.93
N PRO A 278 -4.08 16.15 -18.21
CA PRO A 278 -5.31 16.04 -17.46
C PRO A 278 -6.51 15.85 -18.40
N SER A 279 -7.44 15.00 -17.98
CA SER A 279 -8.68 14.72 -18.73
C SER A 279 -8.44 14.21 -20.16
N ALA A 280 -7.23 13.72 -20.46
CA ALA A 280 -6.94 13.05 -21.72
C ALA A 280 -7.70 11.71 -21.78
N LYS A 281 -8.05 11.29 -22.99
CA LYS A 281 -8.68 10.02 -23.29
C LYS A 281 -7.80 9.24 -24.27
N VAL A 282 -7.47 8.00 -23.92
CA VAL A 282 -6.74 7.07 -24.78
C VAL A 282 -7.55 5.79 -24.90
N ASP A 283 -7.98 5.46 -26.11
CA ASP A 283 -8.87 4.32 -26.37
C ASP A 283 -8.13 2.97 -26.31
N SER A 284 -6.78 2.99 -26.34
CA SER A 284 -5.92 1.81 -26.14
C SER A 284 -4.95 2.02 -24.97
N ASP A 285 -3.64 1.85 -25.16
CA ASP A 285 -2.63 1.87 -24.09
C ASP A 285 -1.84 3.19 -24.05
N ILE A 286 -1.33 3.53 -22.87
CA ILE A 286 -0.25 4.52 -22.71
C ILE A 286 1.03 3.77 -22.37
N VAL A 287 2.07 3.94 -23.20
CA VAL A 287 3.33 3.19 -23.09
C VAL A 287 4.51 4.15 -22.92
N LEU A 288 5.17 4.11 -21.76
CA LEU A 288 6.39 4.87 -21.45
C LEU A 288 7.58 3.96 -21.12
N ARG A 289 7.66 2.77 -21.72
CA ARG A 289 8.73 1.80 -21.46
C ARG A 289 10.11 2.38 -21.71
N GLY A 290 10.98 2.34 -20.69
CA GLY A 290 12.36 2.86 -20.76
C GLY A 290 12.50 4.37 -20.96
N ALA A 291 11.40 5.13 -20.82
CA ALA A 291 11.41 6.58 -20.93
C ALA A 291 12.15 7.25 -19.77
N ARG A 292 12.67 8.46 -20.03
CA ARG A 292 13.29 9.31 -19.00
C ARG A 292 12.57 10.63 -18.89
N LEU A 293 11.95 10.86 -17.74
CA LEU A 293 11.24 12.10 -17.44
C LEU A 293 12.01 12.87 -16.38
N HIS A 294 12.26 14.14 -16.62
CA HIS A 294 12.94 15.01 -15.68
C HIS A 294 12.19 16.31 -15.52
N THR A 295 11.86 16.67 -14.29
CA THR A 295 11.37 17.99 -13.92
C THR A 295 12.24 18.53 -12.81
N SER A 296 12.66 19.79 -12.91
CA SER A 296 13.49 20.41 -11.87
C SER A 296 12.80 20.35 -10.52
N GLN A 297 13.39 19.62 -9.57
CA GLN A 297 12.85 19.48 -8.21
C GLN A 297 13.23 20.64 -7.30
N HIS A 298 14.00 21.62 -7.81
CA HIS A 298 14.48 22.80 -7.09
C HIS A 298 14.27 24.07 -7.94
N GLY A 299 14.27 25.26 -7.34
CA GLY A 299 14.09 26.54 -8.05
C GLY A 299 12.70 27.18 -7.86
N PRO A 300 12.32 28.20 -8.64
CA PRO A 300 10.97 28.78 -8.60
C PRO A 300 9.94 27.84 -9.25
N ILE A 301 8.70 27.86 -8.78
CA ILE A 301 7.58 27.21 -9.48
C ILE A 301 7.30 28.03 -10.73
N VAL A 302 7.52 27.45 -11.91
CA VAL A 302 7.47 28.23 -13.15
C VAL A 302 6.06 28.39 -13.69
N VAL A 303 5.18 27.41 -13.45
CA VAL A 303 3.76 27.52 -13.80
C VAL A 303 3.07 28.45 -12.80
N ASP A 304 2.70 29.66 -13.23
CA ASP A 304 2.07 30.68 -12.37
C ASP A 304 0.78 30.18 -11.69
N GLN A 305 -0.03 29.38 -12.40
CA GLN A 305 -1.25 28.77 -11.84
C GLN A 305 -0.95 27.86 -10.65
N TRP A 306 0.29 27.38 -10.53
CA TRP A 306 0.74 26.49 -9.48
C TRP A 306 1.48 27.21 -8.35
N LYS A 307 1.57 28.54 -8.39
CA LYS A 307 2.03 29.38 -7.28
C LYS A 307 0.89 29.53 -6.27
N SER A 308 0.53 28.43 -5.59
CA SER A 308 -0.52 28.39 -4.58
C SER A 308 0.05 27.98 -3.21
N ARG A 309 -0.64 28.37 -2.14
CA ARG A 309 -0.43 27.82 -0.77
C ARG A 309 -1.21 26.53 -0.53
N ASP A 310 -1.90 26.03 -1.56
CA ASP A 310 -2.70 24.82 -1.49
C ASP A 310 -1.81 23.57 -1.34
N PRO A 311 -1.92 22.82 -0.22
CA PRO A 311 -1.15 21.59 0.01
C PRO A 311 -1.48 20.44 -0.93
N TYR A 312 -2.61 20.49 -1.63
CA TYR A 312 -3.03 19.45 -2.55
C TYR A 312 -2.44 19.62 -3.95
N LEU A 313 -1.94 20.81 -4.25
CA LEU A 313 -1.28 21.10 -5.51
C LEU A 313 0.08 20.39 -5.56
N ASP A 314 0.43 19.81 -6.70
CA ASP A 314 1.79 19.31 -6.93
C ASP A 314 2.50 20.31 -7.87
N PRO A 315 3.47 21.09 -7.37
CA PRO A 315 4.08 22.13 -8.19
C PRO A 315 5.14 21.59 -9.15
N ARG A 316 5.58 20.33 -9.01
CA ARG A 316 6.71 19.75 -9.77
C ARG A 316 6.50 18.29 -10.23
N PRO A 317 5.33 17.96 -10.82
CA PRO A 317 5.10 16.65 -11.38
C PRO A 317 5.95 16.42 -12.63
N ALA A 318 6.48 15.21 -12.79
CA ALA A 318 6.98 14.74 -14.07
C ALA A 318 5.82 14.44 -15.04
N ILE A 319 4.74 13.86 -14.51
CA ILE A 319 3.48 13.62 -15.21
C ILE A 319 2.32 14.12 -14.35
N SER A 320 1.46 14.96 -14.93
CA SER A 320 0.15 15.31 -14.36
C SER A 320 -0.95 14.87 -15.31
N ALA A 321 -1.68 13.83 -14.91
CA ALA A 321 -2.69 13.14 -15.70
C ALA A 321 -3.96 12.91 -14.86
N ASP A 322 -4.40 13.95 -14.15
CA ASP A 322 -5.61 13.93 -13.36
C ASP A 322 -6.85 13.73 -14.24
N ARG A 323 -7.77 12.86 -13.82
CA ARG A 323 -8.95 12.46 -14.59
C ARG A 323 -8.63 11.87 -15.97
N LEU A 324 -7.42 11.34 -16.15
CA LEU A 324 -7.06 10.58 -17.34
C LEU A 324 -7.99 9.36 -17.47
N ARG A 325 -8.44 9.09 -18.70
CA ARG A 325 -9.12 7.85 -19.03
C ARG A 325 -8.30 7.06 -20.05
N VAL A 326 -7.94 5.84 -19.70
CA VAL A 326 -7.27 4.88 -20.58
C VAL A 326 -8.12 3.63 -20.60
N ASP A 327 -8.60 3.20 -21.77
CA ASP A 327 -9.41 1.98 -21.84
C ASP A 327 -8.52 0.70 -21.76
N GLY A 328 -7.23 0.81 -22.13
CA GLY A 328 -6.21 -0.24 -21.96
C GLY A 328 -5.29 -0.05 -20.75
N ASN A 329 -4.02 -0.39 -20.92
CA ASN A 329 -2.99 -0.39 -19.87
C ASN A 329 -2.25 0.95 -19.80
N VAL A 330 -1.69 1.24 -18.61
CA VAL A 330 -0.68 2.28 -18.44
C VAL A 330 0.64 1.61 -18.08
N GLU A 331 1.61 1.70 -18.98
CA GLU A 331 2.88 0.97 -18.89
C GLU A 331 4.05 1.91 -18.62
N LEU A 332 4.46 1.96 -17.36
CA LEU A 332 5.61 2.69 -16.84
C LEU A 332 6.72 1.70 -16.44
N SER A 333 7.05 0.75 -17.30
CA SER A 333 7.96 -0.37 -17.00
C SER A 333 9.32 -0.28 -17.71
N ASP A 334 10.15 -1.31 -17.53
CA ASP A 334 11.36 -1.58 -18.31
C ASP A 334 12.38 -0.43 -18.29
N ASP A 335 12.95 -0.14 -17.12
CA ASP A 335 13.89 0.97 -16.88
C ASP A 335 13.28 2.37 -17.09
N PHE A 336 11.97 2.51 -16.95
CA PHE A 336 11.33 3.81 -16.85
C PHE A 336 11.88 4.60 -15.65
N ARG A 337 12.29 5.85 -15.87
CA ARG A 337 12.78 6.74 -14.81
C ARG A 337 12.08 8.07 -14.81
N ALA A 338 11.60 8.50 -13.65
CA ALA A 338 10.99 9.81 -13.46
C ALA A 338 11.63 10.56 -12.28
N THR A 339 12.03 11.81 -12.53
CA THR A 339 12.38 12.79 -11.50
C THR A 339 11.25 13.80 -11.38
N GLY A 340 10.46 13.71 -10.31
CA GLY A 340 9.20 14.41 -10.11
C GLY A 340 8.02 13.47 -9.95
N THR A 341 6.92 13.99 -9.41
CA THR A 341 5.73 13.19 -9.10
C THR A 341 5.10 12.61 -10.36
N ILE A 342 4.64 11.36 -10.28
CA ILE A 342 3.70 10.78 -11.23
C ILE A 342 2.31 10.88 -10.63
N ARG A 343 1.50 11.78 -11.18
CA ARG A 343 0.19 12.10 -10.65
C ARG A 343 -0.91 11.71 -11.64
N MET A 344 -1.81 10.83 -11.21
CA MET A 344 -2.99 10.39 -11.96
C MET A 344 -4.17 10.30 -10.99
N VAL A 345 -4.61 11.43 -10.42
CA VAL A 345 -5.71 11.45 -9.43
C VAL A 345 -7.07 11.36 -10.13
N ASN A 346 -7.99 10.56 -9.58
CA ASN A 346 -9.32 10.30 -10.14
C ASN A 346 -9.27 9.82 -11.59
N ALA A 347 -8.24 9.06 -11.96
CA ALA A 347 -8.11 8.48 -13.29
C ALA A 347 -8.91 7.17 -13.40
N HIS A 348 -9.14 6.72 -14.63
CA HIS A 348 -9.72 5.41 -14.93
C HIS A 348 -8.77 4.66 -15.87
N ILE A 349 -8.30 3.50 -15.44
CA ILE A 349 -7.42 2.61 -16.19
C ILE A 349 -8.19 1.30 -16.42
N GLY A 350 -8.55 1.03 -17.67
CA GLY A 350 -9.35 -0.13 -18.05
C GLY A 350 -8.57 -1.45 -18.02
N GLY A 351 -7.24 -1.39 -18.04
CA GLY A 351 -6.33 -2.53 -17.87
C GLY A 351 -5.47 -2.43 -16.61
N THR A 352 -4.20 -2.81 -16.75
CA THR A 352 -3.20 -2.87 -15.67
C THR A 352 -2.37 -1.59 -15.61
N LEU A 353 -2.00 -1.17 -14.40
CA LEU A 353 -0.94 -0.18 -14.17
C LEU A 353 0.38 -0.91 -13.91
N ARG A 354 1.31 -0.86 -14.89
CA ARG A 354 2.63 -1.49 -14.78
C ARG A 354 3.70 -0.48 -14.38
N LEU A 355 4.39 -0.78 -13.29
CA LEU A 355 5.50 -0.04 -12.69
C LEU A 355 6.74 -0.93 -12.53
N ALA A 356 6.76 -2.09 -13.19
CA ALA A 356 7.82 -3.08 -13.04
C ALA A 356 9.17 -2.52 -13.50
N HIS A 357 10.20 -2.66 -12.67
CA HIS A 357 11.55 -2.11 -12.89
C HIS A 357 11.59 -0.58 -13.10
N ALA A 358 10.60 0.16 -12.60
CA ALA A 358 10.60 1.61 -12.64
C ALA A 358 11.44 2.23 -11.51
N GLU A 359 11.98 3.41 -11.75
CA GLU A 359 12.62 4.25 -10.73
C GLU A 359 11.92 5.62 -10.67
N ILE A 360 11.30 5.94 -9.53
CA ILE A 360 10.60 7.21 -9.33
C ILE A 360 11.24 7.95 -8.16
N SER A 361 11.69 9.17 -8.40
CA SER A 361 12.44 9.97 -7.44
C SER A 361 11.86 11.37 -7.32
N VAL A 362 11.67 11.84 -6.08
CA VAL A 362 11.32 13.22 -5.76
C VAL A 362 12.24 13.78 -4.69
N ALA A 363 12.42 15.10 -4.67
CA ALA A 363 13.21 15.74 -3.62
C ALA A 363 12.45 15.75 -2.29
N ARG A 364 13.16 15.62 -1.17
CA ARG A 364 12.54 15.69 0.17
C ARG A 364 11.97 17.09 0.41
N GLY A 365 10.69 17.15 0.78
CA GLY A 365 10.06 18.37 1.25
C GLY A 365 10.39 18.63 2.72
N TYR A 366 11.02 19.78 3.03
CA TYR A 366 11.34 20.18 4.40
C TYR A 366 10.37 21.21 4.99
N VAL A 367 9.59 21.90 4.15
CA VAL A 367 8.62 22.92 4.55
C VAL A 367 7.22 22.42 4.24
N GLU A 368 6.29 22.63 5.17
CA GLU A 368 4.89 22.28 4.97
C GLU A 368 4.22 23.27 4.00
N PRO A 369 3.41 22.78 3.04
CA PRO A 369 3.09 21.39 2.78
C PRO A 369 4.20 20.62 2.06
N TYR A 370 4.42 19.37 2.48
CA TYR A 370 5.45 18.51 1.91
C TYR A 370 5.03 18.02 0.52
N TYR A 371 5.77 18.43 -0.51
CA TYR A 371 5.57 18.02 -1.91
C TYR A 371 6.48 16.84 -2.29
N ASP A 372 6.61 15.85 -1.42
CA ASP A 372 7.49 14.68 -1.60
C ASP A 372 6.71 13.40 -1.89
N ARG A 373 5.70 13.49 -2.77
CA ARG A 373 4.94 12.35 -3.29
C ARG A 373 5.62 11.85 -4.57
N ALA A 374 6.08 10.60 -4.59
CA ALA A 374 6.64 10.00 -5.80
C ALA A 374 5.52 9.54 -6.76
N LEU A 375 4.52 8.83 -6.22
CA LEU A 375 3.37 8.34 -6.97
C LEU A 375 2.09 8.80 -6.27
N HIS A 376 1.19 9.48 -6.99
CA HIS A 376 -0.07 9.97 -6.44
C HIS A 376 -1.24 9.60 -7.36
N ILE A 377 -2.00 8.60 -6.96
CA ILE A 377 -3.11 8.04 -7.75
C ILE A 377 -4.40 7.92 -6.93
N ASP A 378 -4.64 8.85 -5.99
CA ASP A 378 -5.83 8.82 -5.14
C ASP A 378 -7.13 8.83 -5.97
N GLY A 379 -8.13 8.07 -5.52
CA GLY A 379 -9.45 7.98 -6.16
C GLY A 379 -9.46 7.33 -7.54
N THR A 380 -8.34 6.76 -7.98
CA THR A 380 -8.23 6.12 -9.30
C THR A 380 -8.85 4.73 -9.31
N GLU A 381 -9.53 4.42 -10.39
CA GLU A 381 -10.10 3.10 -10.67
C GLU A 381 -9.20 2.35 -11.66
N ILE A 382 -8.79 1.14 -11.30
CA ILE A 382 -7.95 0.26 -12.10
C ILE A 382 -8.68 -1.06 -12.22
N ASN A 383 -9.14 -1.43 -13.42
CA ASN A 383 -9.92 -2.66 -13.60
C ASN A 383 -9.03 -3.92 -13.55
N GLY A 384 -7.76 -3.79 -13.95
CA GLY A 384 -6.76 -4.86 -13.90
C GLY A 384 -5.93 -4.85 -12.62
N ASP A 385 -4.65 -5.19 -12.76
CA ASP A 385 -3.69 -5.27 -11.65
C ASP A 385 -2.86 -3.98 -11.48
N ILE A 386 -2.20 -3.84 -10.34
CA ILE A 386 -1.03 -2.96 -10.17
C ILE A 386 0.20 -3.87 -10.06
N GLU A 387 1.08 -3.79 -11.05
CA GLU A 387 2.32 -4.58 -11.10
C GLU A 387 3.53 -3.68 -10.78
N ALA A 388 4.12 -3.81 -9.60
CA ALA A 388 5.23 -3.01 -9.08
C ALA A 388 6.47 -3.85 -8.74
N THR A 389 6.66 -4.98 -9.42
CA THR A 389 7.85 -5.85 -9.26
C THR A 389 9.13 -5.07 -9.53
N SER A 390 10.06 -5.08 -8.57
CA SER A 390 11.32 -4.36 -8.61
C SER A 390 11.16 -2.84 -8.79
N LEU A 391 10.01 -2.27 -8.43
CA LEU A 391 9.84 -0.83 -8.34
C LEU A 391 10.80 -0.26 -7.29
N THR A 392 11.51 0.80 -7.68
CA THR A 392 12.41 1.53 -6.80
C THR A 392 11.93 2.96 -6.62
N VAL A 393 11.66 3.34 -5.37
CA VAL A 393 11.35 4.71 -4.96
C VAL A 393 12.38 5.12 -3.91
N PRO A 394 13.55 5.66 -4.33
CA PRO A 394 14.63 6.03 -3.41
C PRO A 394 14.25 7.13 -2.43
N MET A 395 13.25 7.94 -2.81
CA MET A 395 12.68 8.96 -1.94
C MET A 395 11.27 9.32 -2.38
N GLY A 396 10.32 9.28 -1.44
CA GLY A 396 9.00 9.88 -1.56
C GLY A 396 7.84 8.92 -1.29
N GLN A 397 6.65 9.50 -1.12
CA GLN A 397 5.44 8.75 -0.79
C GLN A 397 4.78 8.16 -2.04
N CYS A 398 4.37 6.89 -1.95
CA CYS A 398 3.42 6.25 -2.85
C CYS A 398 2.01 6.31 -2.23
N ARG A 399 1.10 7.06 -2.86
CA ARG A 399 -0.22 7.36 -2.33
C ARG A 399 -1.32 6.83 -3.25
N LEU A 400 -2.15 5.93 -2.71
CA LEU A 400 -3.22 5.19 -3.35
C LEU A 400 -4.48 5.21 -2.48
N SER A 401 -4.82 6.37 -1.91
CA SER A 401 -6.00 6.48 -1.04
C SER A 401 -7.28 6.40 -1.86
N ASP A 402 -8.28 5.67 -1.36
CA ASP A 402 -9.58 5.52 -2.03
C ASP A 402 -9.48 4.93 -3.45
N VAL A 403 -8.40 4.20 -3.75
CA VAL A 403 -8.19 3.52 -5.04
C VAL A 403 -8.99 2.22 -5.08
N THR A 404 -9.57 1.91 -6.23
CA THR A 404 -10.21 0.61 -6.49
C THR A 404 -9.39 -0.17 -7.51
N VAL A 405 -9.01 -1.39 -7.17
CA VAL A 405 -8.25 -2.33 -8.01
C VAL A 405 -9.10 -3.58 -8.23
N GLY A 406 -9.46 -3.87 -9.49
CA GLY A 406 -10.24 -5.04 -9.88
C GLY A 406 -9.45 -6.35 -9.87
N GLY A 407 -8.13 -6.27 -9.94
CA GLY A 407 -7.21 -7.40 -9.80
C GLY A 407 -6.42 -7.38 -8.47
N ASN A 408 -5.12 -7.59 -8.59
CA ASN A 408 -4.16 -7.71 -7.50
C ASN A 408 -3.22 -6.50 -7.47
N VAL A 409 -2.60 -6.27 -6.33
CA VAL A 409 -1.44 -5.39 -6.20
C VAL A 409 -0.23 -6.25 -5.90
N LEU A 410 0.72 -6.30 -6.83
CA LEU A 410 1.87 -7.20 -6.81
C LEU A 410 3.17 -6.40 -6.75
N ALA A 411 3.94 -6.52 -5.67
CA ALA A 411 5.20 -5.82 -5.47
C ALA A 411 6.28 -6.76 -4.94
N TRP A 412 6.93 -7.50 -5.84
CA TRP A 412 8.06 -8.36 -5.51
C TRP A 412 9.38 -7.60 -5.59
N ASN A 413 10.27 -7.76 -4.61
CA ASN A 413 11.58 -7.09 -4.58
C ASN A 413 11.50 -5.56 -4.74
N ALA A 414 10.41 -4.93 -4.31
CA ALA A 414 10.25 -3.49 -4.37
C ALA A 414 11.09 -2.80 -3.27
N THR A 415 11.69 -1.66 -3.58
CA THR A 415 12.40 -0.82 -2.61
C THR A 415 11.72 0.53 -2.51
N LEU A 416 11.08 0.82 -1.38
CA LEU A 416 10.33 2.04 -1.15
C LEU A 416 10.92 2.77 0.05
N GLN A 417 11.34 4.03 -0.12
CA GLN A 417 12.00 4.80 0.92
C GLN A 417 11.34 6.18 1.11
N HIS A 418 10.88 6.43 2.33
CA HIS A 418 10.43 7.73 2.81
C HIS A 418 10.60 7.79 4.32
N HIS A 419 11.85 7.68 4.76
CA HIS A 419 12.22 7.55 6.17
C HIS A 419 11.52 8.58 7.07
N GLU A 420 11.07 8.10 8.24
CA GLU A 420 10.36 8.89 9.27
C GLU A 420 9.03 9.50 8.79
N ARG A 421 8.50 9.04 7.65
CA ARG A 421 7.21 9.42 7.07
C ARG A 421 6.47 8.21 6.50
N ASP A 422 5.28 8.44 5.98
CA ASP A 422 4.49 7.39 5.35
C ASP A 422 4.98 7.16 3.93
N VAL A 423 5.59 6.01 3.68
CA VAL A 423 6.15 5.66 2.37
C VAL A 423 5.12 5.07 1.42
N PHE A 424 4.17 4.28 1.94
CA PHE A 424 3.10 3.69 1.14
C PHE A 424 1.77 3.86 1.87
N SER A 425 0.79 4.48 1.22
CA SER A 425 -0.52 4.76 1.81
C SER A 425 -1.63 4.30 0.87
N ALA A 426 -2.26 3.17 1.18
CA ALA A 426 -3.45 2.64 0.51
C ALA A 426 -4.68 2.68 1.43
N ARG A 427 -4.90 3.85 2.07
CA ARG A 427 -6.02 4.05 3.00
C ARG A 427 -7.35 3.92 2.28
N ARG A 428 -8.28 3.14 2.83
CA ARG A 428 -9.61 2.89 2.25
C ARG A 428 -9.58 2.41 0.80
N ALA A 429 -8.45 1.84 0.37
CA ALA A 429 -8.36 1.22 -0.94
C ALA A 429 -9.18 -0.08 -0.95
N LYS A 430 -9.71 -0.42 -2.12
CA LYS A 430 -10.45 -1.66 -2.36
C LYS A 430 -9.70 -2.48 -3.38
N ILE A 431 -9.26 -3.67 -3.01
CA ILE A 431 -8.54 -4.60 -3.88
C ILE A 431 -9.37 -5.88 -3.97
N ALA A 432 -9.86 -6.21 -5.15
CA ALA A 432 -10.71 -7.40 -5.31
C ALA A 432 -9.91 -8.70 -5.15
N GLY A 433 -8.68 -8.74 -5.64
CA GLY A 433 -7.74 -9.84 -5.49
C GLY A 433 -6.89 -9.72 -4.23
N ASN A 434 -5.58 -9.88 -4.38
CA ASN A 434 -4.62 -9.92 -3.28
C ASN A 434 -3.68 -8.71 -3.27
N LEU A 435 -3.12 -8.40 -2.09
CA LEU A 435 -2.03 -7.45 -1.92
C LEU A 435 -0.74 -8.19 -1.53
N HIS A 436 0.21 -8.28 -2.45
CA HIS A 436 1.47 -9.01 -2.29
C HIS A 436 2.64 -8.05 -2.19
N LEU A 437 3.34 -8.06 -1.08
CA LEU A 437 4.65 -7.45 -0.90
C LEU A 437 5.63 -8.56 -0.50
N THR A 438 6.36 -9.08 -1.49
CA THR A 438 7.30 -10.19 -1.27
C THR A 438 8.73 -9.70 -1.42
N ASP A 439 9.58 -9.99 -0.45
CA ASP A 439 10.97 -9.57 -0.41
C ASP A 439 11.13 -8.05 -0.62
N ALA A 440 10.15 -7.26 -0.17
CA ALA A 440 10.19 -5.81 -0.29
C ALA A 440 11.03 -5.20 0.84
N THR A 441 11.68 -4.08 0.56
CA THR A 441 12.38 -3.26 1.54
C THR A 441 11.66 -1.92 1.64
N VAL A 442 11.12 -1.63 2.82
CA VAL A 442 10.27 -0.48 3.06
C VAL A 442 10.85 0.34 4.21
N GLU A 443 11.36 1.53 3.90
CA GLU A 443 11.78 2.50 4.92
C GLU A 443 10.70 3.58 5.07
N GLY A 444 9.96 3.56 6.18
CA GLY A 444 8.79 4.39 6.42
C GLY A 444 7.56 3.55 6.77
N THR A 445 6.42 4.21 7.02
CA THR A 445 5.19 3.52 7.40
C THR A 445 4.41 2.99 6.17
N LEU A 446 4.05 1.70 6.21
CA LEU A 446 3.01 1.09 5.40
C LEU A 446 1.64 1.36 6.03
N ARG A 447 0.86 2.27 5.46
CA ARG A 447 -0.50 2.56 5.92
C ARG A 447 -1.56 1.95 5.02
N LEU A 448 -2.27 0.99 5.58
CA LEU A 448 -3.37 0.22 4.99
C LEU A 448 -4.68 0.39 5.81
N GLN A 449 -4.81 1.49 6.54
CA GLN A 449 -6.01 1.78 7.35
C GLN A 449 -7.30 1.66 6.54
N GLY A 450 -8.24 0.85 7.03
CA GLY A 450 -9.57 0.69 6.44
C GLY A 450 -9.54 0.07 5.04
N ILE A 451 -8.45 -0.61 4.66
CA ILE A 451 -8.35 -1.30 3.38
C ILE A 451 -9.35 -2.46 3.31
N GLU A 452 -9.92 -2.70 2.14
CA GLU A 452 -10.74 -3.87 1.85
C GLU A 452 -10.02 -4.72 0.81
N VAL A 453 -9.66 -5.96 1.17
CA VAL A 453 -8.98 -6.91 0.27
C VAL A 453 -9.83 -8.17 0.18
N GLY A 454 -10.29 -8.52 -1.03
CA GLY A 454 -11.13 -9.70 -1.26
C GLY A 454 -10.38 -11.02 -1.07
N GLY A 455 -9.08 -11.03 -1.39
CA GLY A 455 -8.17 -12.15 -1.16
C GLY A 455 -7.34 -11.99 0.13
N SER A 456 -6.04 -12.17 0.00
CA SER A 456 -5.06 -12.10 1.09
C SER A 456 -4.17 -10.86 1.03
N ILE A 457 -3.63 -10.46 2.18
CA ILE A 457 -2.50 -9.54 2.29
C ILE A 457 -1.28 -10.36 2.70
N ASP A 458 -0.29 -10.41 1.81
CA ASP A 458 0.87 -11.28 1.91
C ASP A 458 2.16 -10.45 1.96
N LEU A 459 2.81 -10.40 3.13
CA LEU A 459 4.05 -9.67 3.42
C LEU A 459 5.23 -10.62 3.64
N TYR A 460 5.48 -11.49 2.67
CA TYR A 460 6.53 -12.51 2.73
C TYR A 460 7.93 -11.90 2.68
N GLY A 461 8.79 -12.16 3.68
CA GLY A 461 10.18 -11.72 3.68
C GLY A 461 10.37 -10.20 3.60
N THR A 462 9.33 -9.42 3.89
CA THR A 462 9.37 -7.96 3.77
C THR A 462 10.02 -7.34 5.01
N ASP A 463 10.92 -6.39 4.81
CA ASP A 463 11.53 -5.57 5.87
C ASP A 463 10.85 -4.20 5.90
N VAL A 464 10.32 -3.81 7.06
CA VAL A 464 9.69 -2.52 7.30
C VAL A 464 10.37 -1.84 8.48
N SER A 465 11.04 -0.72 8.23
CA SER A 465 11.85 -0.01 9.22
C SER A 465 11.67 1.51 9.16
N LYS A 466 12.21 2.24 10.14
CA LYS A 466 12.18 3.72 10.21
C LYS A 466 10.76 4.33 10.04
N PRO A 467 9.78 3.95 10.87
CA PRO A 467 8.38 4.37 10.75
C PRO A 467 8.19 5.88 10.84
N ALA A 468 7.03 6.35 10.40
CA ALA A 468 6.61 7.74 10.50
C ALA A 468 6.61 8.25 11.95
N VAL A 469 7.34 9.32 12.24
CA VAL A 469 7.40 9.90 13.59
C VAL A 469 6.18 10.78 13.82
N ARG A 470 5.30 10.37 14.75
CA ARG A 470 4.06 11.08 15.09
C ARG A 470 4.01 11.44 16.58
N PRO A 471 3.19 12.43 16.97
CA PRO A 471 2.99 12.77 18.38
C PRO A 471 2.37 11.64 19.20
N ASN A 472 1.53 10.80 18.58
CA ASN A 472 0.74 9.79 19.30
C ASN A 472 1.30 8.37 19.15
N THR A 473 1.31 7.82 17.93
CA THR A 473 1.76 6.44 17.66
C THR A 473 2.45 6.34 16.31
N SER A 474 3.59 5.64 16.25
CA SER A 474 4.46 5.49 15.09
C SER A 474 4.62 4.01 14.72
N PHE A 475 3.58 3.41 14.13
CA PHE A 475 3.64 2.03 13.64
C PHE A 475 4.31 1.96 12.26
N SER A 476 5.07 0.88 12.04
CA SER A 476 5.66 0.59 10.72
C SER A 476 4.64 -0.01 9.77
N VAL A 477 3.75 -0.86 10.28
CA VAL A 477 2.64 -1.43 9.51
C VAL A 477 1.34 -1.11 10.21
N ASP A 478 0.41 -0.49 9.52
CA ASP A 478 -0.89 -0.05 10.05
C ASP A 478 -2.03 -0.56 9.16
N VAL A 479 -2.67 -1.65 9.55
CA VAL A 479 -3.81 -2.30 8.88
C VAL A 479 -5.10 -2.11 9.71
N ARG A 480 -5.16 -1.05 10.52
CA ARG A 480 -6.29 -0.80 11.42
C ARG A 480 -7.62 -0.78 10.67
N ALA A 481 -8.62 -1.46 11.23
CA ALA A 481 -9.96 -1.60 10.69
C ALA A 481 -10.01 -2.15 9.25
N GLY A 482 -8.98 -2.90 8.83
CA GLY A 482 -8.95 -3.57 7.52
C GLY A 482 -9.93 -4.74 7.47
N ARG A 483 -10.45 -5.02 6.26
CA ARG A 483 -11.28 -6.19 5.97
C ARG A 483 -10.55 -7.07 4.97
N ILE A 484 -10.20 -8.28 5.36
CA ILE A 484 -9.40 -9.22 4.55
C ILE A 484 -10.21 -10.50 4.37
N GLY A 485 -10.52 -10.83 3.11
CA GLY A 485 -11.41 -11.94 2.75
C GLY A 485 -10.79 -13.33 2.90
N ARG A 486 -9.47 -13.43 3.03
CA ARG A 486 -8.75 -14.68 3.30
C ARG A 486 -7.73 -14.52 4.43
N ASP A 487 -6.46 -14.31 4.07
CA ASP A 487 -5.33 -14.39 4.99
C ASP A 487 -4.60 -13.08 5.13
N LEU A 488 -4.07 -12.84 6.33
CA LEU A 488 -3.15 -11.77 6.62
C LEU A 488 -1.83 -12.41 7.08
N VAL A 489 -0.81 -12.34 6.23
CA VAL A 489 0.42 -13.14 6.37
C VAL A 489 1.63 -12.24 6.48
N PHE A 490 2.40 -12.42 7.55
CA PHE A 490 3.63 -11.71 7.89
C PHE A 490 4.73 -12.73 8.20
N THR A 491 5.18 -13.47 7.19
CA THR A 491 6.06 -14.63 7.38
C THR A 491 7.33 -14.54 6.55
N ALA A 492 8.29 -15.43 6.81
CA ALA A 492 9.52 -15.49 6.04
C ALA A 492 9.29 -15.98 4.60
N ASN A 493 10.11 -15.49 3.66
CA ASN A 493 10.29 -16.10 2.36
C ASN A 493 11.70 -16.71 2.27
N ARG A 494 11.79 -18.04 2.23
CA ARG A 494 13.07 -18.77 2.28
C ARG A 494 13.89 -18.35 3.51
N GLU A 495 15.05 -17.74 3.31
CA GLU A 495 15.95 -17.27 4.38
C GLU A 495 15.62 -15.85 4.85
N ARG A 496 14.84 -15.08 4.09
CA ARG A 496 14.52 -13.70 4.43
C ARG A 496 13.27 -13.66 5.32
N ARG A 497 13.45 -13.15 6.54
CA ARG A 497 12.39 -13.04 7.54
C ARG A 497 11.53 -11.81 7.28
N PHE A 498 10.26 -11.87 7.68
CA PHE A 498 9.48 -10.65 7.86
C PHE A 498 10.01 -9.91 9.11
N HIS A 499 10.32 -8.63 8.95
CA HIS A 499 10.85 -7.79 10.02
C HIS A 499 10.09 -6.45 10.06
N ALA A 500 9.62 -6.08 11.25
CA ALA A 500 8.95 -4.81 11.48
C ALA A 500 9.56 -4.08 12.70
N GLU A 501 10.27 -2.98 12.44
CA GLU A 501 10.77 -2.06 13.47
C GLU A 501 9.80 -0.89 13.61
N GLY A 502 9.23 -0.65 14.79
CA GLY A 502 8.14 0.30 15.01
C GLY A 502 6.79 -0.34 15.34
N GLY A 503 6.70 -1.66 15.24
CA GLY A 503 5.51 -2.44 15.54
C GLY A 503 4.49 -2.52 14.41
N VAL A 504 3.54 -3.44 14.59
CA VAL A 504 2.46 -3.75 13.65
C VAL A 504 1.12 -3.49 14.34
N ASN A 505 0.26 -2.67 13.73
CA ASN A 505 -1.09 -2.38 14.22
C ASN A 505 -2.16 -2.98 13.32
N LEU A 506 -2.96 -3.86 13.89
CA LEU A 506 -4.07 -4.57 13.27
C LEU A 506 -5.40 -4.27 13.97
N ASP A 507 -5.45 -3.26 14.84
CA ASP A 507 -6.60 -2.99 15.70
C ASP A 507 -7.92 -2.92 14.91
N GLY A 508 -8.91 -3.69 15.35
CA GLY A 508 -10.24 -3.80 14.74
C GLY A 508 -10.26 -4.43 13.34
N ALA A 509 -9.17 -5.05 12.88
CA ALA A 509 -9.17 -5.75 11.60
C ALA A 509 -10.02 -7.03 11.65
N VAL A 510 -10.71 -7.31 10.55
CA VAL A 510 -11.49 -8.54 10.35
C VAL A 510 -10.83 -9.34 9.25
N VAL A 511 -10.27 -10.49 9.60
CA VAL A 511 -9.62 -11.42 8.68
C VAL A 511 -10.44 -12.69 8.63
N ALA A 512 -10.92 -13.09 7.46
CA ALA A 512 -11.87 -14.20 7.40
C ALA A 512 -11.25 -15.52 7.86
N ARG A 513 -10.01 -15.83 7.46
CA ARG A 513 -9.40 -17.15 7.69
C ARG A 513 -8.26 -17.09 8.69
N ARG A 514 -7.10 -16.55 8.33
CA ARG A 514 -5.89 -16.70 9.17
C ARG A 514 -5.08 -15.43 9.30
N VAL A 515 -4.67 -15.12 10.53
CA VAL A 515 -3.57 -14.17 10.82
C VAL A 515 -2.32 -14.98 11.10
N ASP A 516 -1.28 -14.82 10.28
CA ASP A 516 -0.06 -15.62 10.35
C ASP A 516 1.18 -14.75 10.56
N LEU A 517 1.85 -14.92 11.69
CA LEU A 517 3.07 -14.23 12.11
C LEU A 517 4.24 -15.22 12.29
N SER A 518 4.15 -16.39 11.67
CA SER A 518 5.17 -17.44 11.75
C SER A 518 6.53 -16.96 11.26
N GLY A 519 7.53 -17.01 12.14
CA GLY A 519 8.90 -16.59 11.83
C GLY A 519 9.10 -15.07 11.74
N ALA A 520 8.12 -14.27 12.18
CA ALA A 520 8.21 -12.82 12.20
C ALA A 520 9.19 -12.32 13.27
N VAL A 521 9.87 -11.20 12.98
CA VAL A 521 10.65 -10.43 13.95
C VAL A 521 9.98 -9.08 14.18
N LEU A 522 9.49 -8.86 15.40
CA LEU A 522 8.68 -7.69 15.75
C LEU A 522 9.37 -6.86 16.84
N GLN A 523 9.58 -5.58 16.57
CA GLN A 523 10.19 -4.64 17.48
C GLN A 523 9.38 -3.35 17.53
N SER A 524 9.07 -2.86 18.74
CA SER A 524 8.41 -1.57 18.94
C SER A 524 9.36 -0.41 18.69
N SER A 525 8.80 0.78 18.47
CA SER A 525 9.56 2.02 18.61
C SER A 525 9.89 2.26 20.10
N GLU A 526 10.96 3.00 20.39
CA GLU A 526 11.31 3.37 21.78
C GLU A 526 10.22 4.20 22.48
N ARG A 527 9.39 4.91 21.69
CA ARG A 527 8.34 5.80 22.22
C ARG A 527 7.02 5.08 22.50
N ASP A 528 6.60 4.21 21.60
CA ASP A 528 5.25 3.61 21.66
C ASP A 528 5.22 2.33 22.49
N GLY A 529 6.33 1.59 22.55
CA GLY A 529 6.46 0.39 23.38
C GLY A 529 5.62 -0.81 22.96
N ILE A 530 4.81 -0.71 21.90
CA ILE A 530 3.96 -1.80 21.38
C ILE A 530 4.63 -2.41 20.14
N ALA A 531 4.91 -3.72 20.18
CA ALA A 531 5.48 -4.46 19.05
C ALA A 531 4.38 -5.03 18.14
N LEU A 532 3.25 -5.42 18.71
CA LEU A 532 2.12 -6.00 17.98
C LEU A 532 0.81 -5.60 18.66
N ASP A 533 -0.08 -4.99 17.90
CA ASP A 533 -1.42 -4.62 18.33
C ASP A 533 -2.45 -5.41 17.51
N LEU A 534 -3.04 -6.43 18.13
CA LEU A 534 -4.14 -7.25 17.63
C LEU A 534 -5.46 -6.91 18.32
N GLY A 535 -5.59 -5.70 18.90
CA GLY A 535 -6.79 -5.26 19.60
C GLY A 535 -8.06 -5.48 18.77
N SER A 536 -9.09 -6.10 19.36
CA SER A 536 -10.38 -6.35 18.69
C SER A 536 -10.32 -7.08 17.33
N VAL A 537 -9.21 -7.78 17.01
CA VAL A 537 -9.07 -8.53 15.76
C VAL A 537 -9.91 -9.80 15.81
N SER A 538 -10.54 -10.16 14.69
CA SER A 538 -11.27 -11.43 14.54
C SER A 538 -10.75 -12.24 13.36
N ALA A 539 -10.47 -13.53 13.56
CA ALA A 539 -10.19 -14.51 12.50
C ALA A 539 -10.51 -15.95 12.88
N ASP A 540 -10.58 -16.89 11.93
CA ASP A 540 -10.73 -18.31 12.29
C ASP A 540 -9.47 -18.85 12.99
N GLU A 541 -8.28 -18.51 12.51
CA GLU A 541 -7.01 -19.01 13.05
C GLU A 541 -6.02 -17.86 13.32
N PHE A 542 -5.44 -17.86 14.53
CA PHE A 542 -4.29 -17.05 14.87
C PHE A 542 -3.06 -17.94 14.96
N ALA A 543 -2.10 -17.76 14.04
CA ALA A 543 -0.79 -18.40 14.05
C ALA A 543 0.27 -17.40 14.51
N LEU A 544 0.43 -17.30 15.83
CA LEU A 544 1.26 -16.32 16.52
C LEU A 544 2.58 -16.98 16.96
N MET A 545 3.43 -17.30 15.99
CA MET A 545 4.71 -18.00 16.21
C MET A 545 5.92 -17.15 15.75
N PRO A 546 6.22 -16.01 16.40
CA PRO A 546 7.37 -15.20 16.06
C PRO A 546 8.70 -15.97 16.24
N ASP A 547 9.72 -15.64 15.45
CA ASP A 547 11.02 -16.31 15.49
C ASP A 547 11.81 -16.00 16.78
N ILE A 548 11.62 -14.78 17.30
CA ILE A 548 12.19 -14.33 18.58
C ILE A 548 11.11 -13.62 19.38
N ALA A 549 11.29 -13.55 20.69
CA ALA A 549 10.38 -12.82 21.57
C ALA A 549 10.20 -11.36 21.10
N PRO A 550 8.95 -10.91 20.87
CA PRO A 550 8.68 -9.54 20.45
C PRO A 550 9.30 -8.52 21.42
N ARG A 551 10.02 -7.54 20.86
CA ARG A 551 10.61 -6.45 21.64
C ARG A 551 9.59 -5.33 21.81
N GLY A 552 8.75 -5.45 22.84
CA GLY A 552 7.65 -4.54 23.13
C GLY A 552 6.46 -5.30 23.70
N GLN A 553 5.39 -4.59 24.00
CA GLN A 553 4.11 -5.16 24.43
C GLN A 553 3.39 -5.79 23.24
N VAL A 554 2.67 -6.88 23.51
CA VAL A 554 1.71 -7.49 22.57
C VAL A 554 0.30 -7.30 23.10
N VAL A 555 -0.56 -6.66 22.32
CA VAL A 555 -1.95 -6.39 22.70
C VAL A 555 -2.88 -7.36 21.98
N LEU A 556 -3.61 -8.18 22.72
CA LEU A 556 -4.65 -9.11 22.24
C LEU A 556 -6.03 -8.73 22.82
N ALA A 557 -6.14 -7.53 23.38
CA ALA A 557 -7.33 -7.11 24.10
C ALA A 557 -8.57 -7.12 23.19
N GLY A 558 -9.61 -7.85 23.58
CA GLY A 558 -10.85 -8.03 22.80
C GLY A 558 -10.71 -8.85 21.53
N ALA A 559 -9.53 -9.44 21.24
CA ALA A 559 -9.33 -10.25 20.05
C ALA A 559 -10.04 -11.61 20.16
N HIS A 560 -10.41 -12.18 19.02
CA HIS A 560 -11.16 -13.43 18.94
C HIS A 560 -10.64 -14.34 17.82
N CYS A 561 -10.40 -15.62 18.13
CA CYS A 561 -10.12 -16.64 17.13
C CYS A 561 -10.77 -18.00 17.43
N VAL A 562 -10.96 -18.86 16.43
CA VAL A 562 -11.43 -20.23 16.67
C VAL A 562 -10.27 -21.13 17.11
N THR A 563 -9.13 -21.01 16.44
CA THR A 563 -7.93 -21.79 16.75
C THR A 563 -6.74 -20.88 17.03
N LEU A 564 -6.12 -21.06 18.20
CA LEU A 564 -4.86 -20.42 18.56
C LEU A 564 -3.69 -21.38 18.36
N ASP A 565 -2.75 -21.00 17.51
CA ASP A 565 -1.44 -21.63 17.34
C ASP A 565 -0.36 -20.65 17.82
N ASP A 566 0.43 -21.05 18.81
CA ASP A 566 1.41 -20.16 19.44
C ASP A 566 2.68 -20.90 19.88
N ASN A 567 3.72 -20.13 20.20
CA ASN A 567 5.00 -20.62 20.69
C ASN A 567 5.45 -19.89 21.97
N PRO A 568 6.40 -20.43 22.75
CA PRO A 568 6.90 -19.78 23.96
C PRO A 568 7.43 -18.35 23.73
N GLU A 569 8.03 -18.08 22.57
CA GLU A 569 8.60 -16.78 22.21
C GLU A 569 7.56 -15.66 22.28
N LEU A 570 6.33 -15.90 21.81
CA LEU A 570 5.21 -14.95 21.93
C LEU A 570 5.00 -14.53 23.39
N TRP A 571 4.95 -15.51 24.31
CA TRP A 571 4.63 -15.31 25.73
C TRP A 571 5.78 -14.66 26.53
N GLU A 572 6.97 -14.58 25.95
CA GLU A 572 8.15 -13.95 26.53
C GLU A 572 8.39 -12.52 26.01
N ALA A 573 7.40 -11.92 25.33
CA ALA A 573 7.47 -10.53 24.88
C ALA A 573 7.91 -9.57 26.01
N THR A 574 8.86 -8.68 25.71
CA THR A 574 9.53 -7.88 26.74
C THR A 574 8.62 -6.88 27.44
N GLY A 575 7.54 -6.43 26.78
CA GLY A 575 6.52 -5.56 27.36
C GLY A 575 5.32 -6.30 27.96
N GLY A 576 5.34 -7.64 27.98
CA GLY A 576 4.21 -8.46 28.41
C GLY A 576 3.07 -8.52 27.39
N LEU A 577 2.01 -9.25 27.74
CA LEU A 577 0.82 -9.41 26.92
C LEU A 577 -0.38 -8.76 27.61
N ASP A 578 -1.16 -8.00 26.84
CA ASP A 578 -2.50 -7.58 27.25
C ASP A 578 -3.54 -8.56 26.71
N LEU A 579 -4.20 -9.27 27.62
CA LEU A 579 -5.11 -10.39 27.32
C LEU A 579 -6.55 -10.11 27.77
N GLU A 580 -6.89 -8.85 28.04
CA GLU A 580 -8.24 -8.48 28.47
C GLU A 580 -9.28 -8.88 27.41
N ASP A 581 -10.27 -9.69 27.78
CA ASP A 581 -11.31 -10.21 26.88
C ASP A 581 -10.80 -10.95 25.63
N PHE A 582 -9.55 -11.42 25.61
CA PHE A 582 -9.04 -12.29 24.55
C PHE A 582 -9.74 -13.65 24.58
N ARG A 583 -10.28 -14.10 23.44
CA ARG A 583 -11.05 -15.33 23.32
C ARG A 583 -10.51 -16.26 22.23
N TYR A 584 -10.49 -17.55 22.55
CA TYR A 584 -10.13 -18.62 21.64
C TYR A 584 -10.88 -19.92 21.97
N ASP A 585 -11.43 -20.59 20.95
CA ASP A 585 -12.25 -21.79 21.15
C ASP A 585 -11.41 -23.06 21.33
N SER A 586 -10.24 -23.10 20.69
CA SER A 586 -9.35 -24.26 20.70
C SER A 586 -7.89 -23.86 20.50
N MET A 587 -6.98 -24.78 20.82
CA MET A 587 -5.55 -24.63 20.53
C MET A 587 -5.14 -25.62 19.44
N LYS A 588 -4.22 -25.21 18.57
CA LYS A 588 -3.72 -26.04 17.47
C LYS A 588 -3.14 -27.37 17.96
N VAL A 589 -2.36 -27.30 19.04
CA VAL A 589 -1.85 -28.46 19.77
C VAL A 589 -2.73 -28.64 21.02
N PRO A 590 -3.64 -29.63 21.05
CA PRO A 590 -4.52 -29.84 22.17
C PRO A 590 -3.76 -30.39 23.38
N ILE A 591 -4.18 -29.99 24.58
CA ILE A 591 -3.65 -30.54 25.84
C ILE A 591 -4.34 -31.88 26.10
N GLY A 592 -3.55 -32.96 26.11
CA GLY A 592 -4.05 -34.30 26.42
C GLY A 592 -4.67 -34.38 27.82
N ILE A 593 -5.68 -35.23 27.99
CA ILE A 593 -6.44 -35.37 29.25
C ILE A 593 -5.53 -35.75 30.45
N LYS A 594 -4.41 -36.45 30.20
CA LYS A 594 -3.46 -36.88 31.23
C LYS A 594 -2.19 -36.04 31.31
N ASP A 595 -2.11 -34.95 30.55
CA ASP A 595 -0.91 -34.12 30.47
C ASP A 595 -0.98 -32.93 31.43
N ASP A 596 -0.86 -33.25 32.73
CA ASP A 596 -0.84 -32.24 33.80
C ASP A 596 0.31 -31.22 33.61
N ALA A 597 1.44 -31.67 33.05
CA ALA A 597 2.63 -30.87 32.85
C ALA A 597 2.38 -29.74 31.82
N ALA A 598 1.68 -30.05 30.72
CA ALA A 598 1.33 -29.06 29.71
C ALA A 598 0.41 -27.95 30.27
N VAL A 599 -0.56 -28.29 31.12
CA VAL A 599 -1.46 -27.30 31.74
C VAL A 599 -0.71 -26.40 32.71
N ASP A 600 0.11 -27.00 33.57
CA ASP A 600 0.93 -26.23 34.51
C ASP A 600 1.92 -25.32 33.77
N GLN A 601 2.47 -25.77 32.63
CA GLN A 601 3.28 -24.92 31.75
C GLN A 601 2.49 -23.75 31.20
N ARG A 602 1.27 -23.98 30.69
CA ARG A 602 0.40 -22.92 30.16
C ARG A 602 0.06 -21.87 31.22
N ILE A 603 -0.25 -22.31 32.44
CA ILE A 603 -0.52 -21.42 33.59
C ILE A 603 0.72 -20.59 33.94
N ARG A 604 1.94 -21.17 33.87
CA ARG A 604 3.19 -20.43 34.08
C ARG A 604 3.41 -19.37 33.02
N LEU A 605 3.19 -19.68 31.74
CA LEU A 605 3.29 -18.73 30.64
C LEU A 605 2.33 -17.55 30.81
N LEU A 606 1.04 -17.84 31.06
CA LEU A 606 0.02 -16.81 31.33
C LEU A 606 0.42 -15.89 32.49
N ARG A 607 0.86 -16.45 33.62
CA ARG A 607 1.26 -15.67 34.80
C ARG A 607 2.44 -14.76 34.50
N ARG A 608 3.43 -15.26 33.76
CA ARG A 608 4.64 -14.49 33.40
C ARG A 608 4.31 -13.34 32.46
N ALA A 609 3.44 -13.59 31.48
CA ALA A 609 3.10 -12.64 30.43
C ALA A 609 2.28 -11.43 30.92
N MET A 610 1.41 -11.58 31.92
CA MET A 610 0.48 -10.51 32.35
C MET A 610 1.10 -9.43 33.25
N GLY A 611 2.31 -9.61 33.79
CA GLY A 611 2.96 -8.65 34.72
C GLY A 611 2.25 -8.42 36.07
N GLY A 612 1.04 -8.96 36.25
CA GLY A 612 0.19 -8.84 37.44
C GLY A 612 -0.98 -9.81 37.42
N TYR A 613 -1.72 -9.91 38.54
CA TYR A 613 -2.88 -10.80 38.62
C TYR A 613 -4.11 -10.21 37.92
N ARG A 614 -4.55 -10.87 36.84
CA ARG A 614 -5.83 -10.60 36.17
C ARG A 614 -6.64 -11.90 36.07
N PRO A 615 -7.93 -11.93 36.47
CA PRO A 615 -8.70 -13.16 36.53
C PRO A 615 -9.17 -13.67 35.15
N GLY A 616 -9.48 -12.76 34.21
CA GLY A 616 -10.12 -13.09 32.92
C GLY A 616 -9.39 -14.14 32.08
N PRO A 617 -8.07 -14.01 31.83
CA PRO A 617 -7.33 -14.98 31.01
C PRO A 617 -7.34 -16.42 31.58
N TYR A 618 -7.45 -16.58 32.90
CA TYR A 618 -7.62 -17.90 33.51
C TYR A 618 -9.03 -18.47 33.31
N ASP A 619 -10.06 -17.62 33.30
CA ASP A 619 -11.42 -18.05 32.98
C ASP A 619 -11.52 -18.51 31.52
N GLN A 620 -10.90 -17.78 30.59
CA GLN A 620 -10.85 -18.18 29.19
C GLN A 620 -10.17 -19.54 29.01
N LEU A 621 -9.00 -19.75 29.63
CA LEU A 621 -8.29 -21.03 29.56
C LEU A 621 -9.13 -22.18 30.15
N ALA A 622 -9.79 -21.96 31.29
CA ALA A 622 -10.64 -22.95 31.91
C ALA A 622 -11.86 -23.27 31.04
N GLU A 623 -12.46 -22.28 30.40
CA GLU A 623 -13.61 -22.46 29.52
C GLU A 623 -13.24 -23.26 28.27
N MET A 624 -12.14 -22.93 27.60
CA MET A 624 -11.65 -23.69 26.45
C MET A 624 -11.36 -25.16 26.83
N LEU A 625 -10.73 -25.40 27.98
CA LEU A 625 -10.48 -26.76 28.48
C LEU A 625 -11.78 -27.52 28.77
N ARG A 626 -12.79 -26.85 29.33
CA ARG A 626 -14.11 -27.45 29.58
C ARG A 626 -14.83 -27.81 28.28
N THR A 627 -14.85 -26.90 27.31
CA THR A 627 -15.50 -27.13 26.00
C THR A 627 -14.82 -28.24 25.21
N SER A 628 -13.52 -28.44 25.40
CA SER A 628 -12.77 -29.58 24.83
C SER A 628 -12.91 -30.90 25.61
N GLY A 629 -13.71 -30.93 26.69
CA GLY A 629 -13.97 -32.12 27.51
C GLY A 629 -12.92 -32.40 28.60
N ASN A 630 -12.01 -31.45 28.86
CA ASN A 630 -10.93 -31.58 29.84
C ASN A 630 -11.26 -30.89 31.18
N GLU A 631 -12.29 -31.41 31.86
CA GLU A 631 -12.86 -30.82 33.08
C GLU A 631 -11.88 -30.82 34.28
N GLU A 632 -11.01 -31.82 34.37
CA GLU A 632 -10.02 -31.94 35.43
C GLU A 632 -8.97 -30.82 35.36
N HIS A 633 -8.43 -30.57 34.17
CA HIS A 633 -7.52 -29.46 33.95
C HIS A 633 -8.20 -28.10 34.09
N ALA A 634 -9.44 -27.94 33.61
CA ALA A 634 -10.22 -26.72 33.83
C ALA A 634 -10.37 -26.40 35.34
N SER A 635 -10.66 -27.42 36.15
CA SER A 635 -10.72 -27.29 37.61
C SER A 635 -9.36 -26.93 38.22
N THR A 636 -8.25 -27.45 37.67
CA THR A 636 -6.89 -27.09 38.09
C THR A 636 -6.54 -25.64 37.76
N VAL A 637 -6.93 -25.12 36.59
CA VAL A 637 -6.77 -23.71 36.23
C VAL A 637 -7.54 -22.80 37.18
N LEU A 638 -8.81 -23.12 37.46
CA LEU A 638 -9.65 -22.34 38.39
C LEU A 638 -9.15 -22.40 39.84
N PHE A 639 -8.58 -23.53 40.26
CA PHE A 639 -7.88 -23.65 41.53
C PHE A 639 -6.69 -22.70 41.60
N LYS A 640 -5.83 -22.68 40.56
CA LYS A 640 -4.68 -21.77 40.47
C LYS A 640 -5.11 -20.31 40.42
N LYS A 641 -6.19 -19.99 39.70
CA LYS A 641 -6.81 -18.65 39.67
C LYS A 641 -7.13 -18.15 41.09
N GLN A 642 -7.76 -18.97 41.93
CA GLN A 642 -8.06 -18.58 43.32
C GLN A 642 -6.81 -18.50 44.19
N GLN A 643 -5.86 -19.42 44.01
CA GLN A 643 -4.56 -19.35 44.70
C GLN A 643 -3.86 -18.00 44.43
N PHE A 644 -3.77 -17.60 43.16
CA PHE A 644 -3.10 -16.36 42.77
C PHE A 644 -3.86 -15.10 43.24
N ARG A 645 -5.19 -15.14 43.30
CA ARG A 645 -6.00 -14.06 43.90
C ARG A 645 -5.63 -13.82 45.36
N TYR A 646 -5.49 -14.88 46.14
CA TYR A 646 -5.14 -14.76 47.55
C TYR A 646 -3.67 -14.34 47.75
N GLU A 647 -2.76 -14.80 46.88
CA GLU A 647 -1.38 -14.31 46.85
C GLU A 647 -1.34 -12.79 46.59
N SER A 648 -2.05 -12.31 45.55
CA SER A 648 -2.09 -10.87 45.23
C SER A 648 -2.78 -10.04 46.32
N LEU A 649 -3.84 -10.55 46.95
CA LEU A 649 -4.50 -9.89 48.09
C LEU A 649 -3.57 -9.79 49.30
N ALA A 650 -2.83 -10.87 49.61
CA ALA A 650 -1.90 -10.89 50.72
C ALA A 650 -0.76 -9.87 50.54
N ASP A 651 -0.29 -9.69 49.31
CA ASP A 651 0.76 -8.72 48.99
C ASP A 651 0.24 -7.27 49.03
N GLY A 652 -1.06 -7.05 48.76
CA GLY A 652 -1.70 -5.74 48.89
C GLY A 652 -1.98 -5.29 50.34
N TYR A 653 -2.25 -6.22 51.27
CA TYR A 653 -2.54 -5.90 52.67
C TYR A 653 -1.30 -6.03 53.58
N ARG A 654 -0.67 -4.91 53.92
CA ARG A 654 0.60 -4.89 54.67
C ARG A 654 0.55 -5.52 56.08
N PHE A 655 -0.54 -5.36 56.83
CA PHE A 655 -0.68 -5.92 58.19
C PHE A 655 -1.46 -7.24 58.23
N LEU A 656 -2.50 -7.38 57.38
CA LEU A 656 -3.36 -8.56 57.34
C LEU A 656 -2.86 -9.67 56.40
N GLY A 657 -1.82 -9.43 55.61
CA GLY A 657 -1.27 -10.39 54.64
C GLY A 657 -0.98 -11.79 55.21
N PRO A 658 -0.37 -11.94 56.41
CA PRO A 658 -0.16 -13.26 57.02
C PRO A 658 -1.46 -14.01 57.31
N LEU A 659 -2.52 -13.31 57.74
CA LEU A 659 -3.83 -13.91 57.98
C LEU A 659 -4.48 -14.36 56.66
N VAL A 660 -4.35 -13.57 55.60
CA VAL A 660 -4.83 -13.94 54.26
C VAL A 660 -4.11 -15.19 53.74
N ARG A 661 -2.79 -15.29 53.97
CA ARG A 661 -1.99 -16.48 53.62
C ARG A 661 -2.38 -17.71 54.44
N LEU A 662 -2.61 -17.56 55.75
CA LEU A 662 -3.08 -18.65 56.61
C LEU A 662 -4.47 -19.15 56.18
N TRP A 663 -5.39 -18.23 55.90
CA TRP A 663 -6.72 -18.56 55.40
C TRP A 663 -6.66 -19.28 54.05
N SER A 664 -5.83 -18.77 53.13
CA SER A 664 -5.56 -19.40 51.84
C SER A 664 -4.99 -20.81 52.00
N TRP A 665 -4.07 -21.02 52.95
CA TRP A 665 -3.51 -22.34 53.28
C TRP A 665 -4.58 -23.30 53.81
N LEU A 666 -5.39 -22.87 54.78
CA LEU A 666 -6.50 -23.67 55.32
C LEU A 666 -7.47 -24.13 54.22
N GLN A 667 -7.91 -23.20 53.36
CA GLN A 667 -8.81 -23.52 52.25
C GLN A 667 -8.17 -24.46 51.21
N ARG A 668 -6.88 -24.28 50.93
CA ARG A 668 -6.12 -25.12 49.98
C ARG A 668 -5.97 -26.55 50.47
N SER A 669 -5.66 -26.70 51.76
CA SER A 669 -5.42 -27.99 52.43
C SER A 669 -6.71 -28.78 52.63
N MET A 670 -7.79 -28.11 53.09
CA MET A 670 -9.05 -28.81 53.41
C MET A 670 -9.88 -29.15 52.17
N VAL A 671 -10.16 -28.17 51.29
CA VAL A 671 -11.16 -28.34 50.21
C VAL A 671 -10.66 -27.87 48.83
N GLY A 672 -9.42 -27.41 48.75
CA GLY A 672 -8.84 -26.89 47.50
C GLY A 672 -9.67 -25.75 46.90
N TYR A 673 -10.09 -24.79 47.73
CA TYR A 673 -10.99 -23.67 47.34
C TYR A 673 -12.36 -24.11 46.76
N GLY A 674 -12.76 -25.37 46.99
CA GLY A 674 -14.00 -25.94 46.46
C GLY A 674 -13.84 -26.67 45.13
N TYR A 675 -12.64 -26.73 44.55
CA TYR A 675 -12.37 -27.45 43.29
C TYR A 675 -11.88 -28.88 43.51
N ARG A 676 -11.54 -29.28 44.74
CA ARG A 676 -11.10 -30.65 45.09
C ARG A 676 -11.80 -31.15 46.36
N PRO A 677 -13.14 -31.35 46.35
CA PRO A 677 -13.90 -31.70 47.55
C PRO A 677 -13.50 -33.04 48.19
N GLY A 678 -12.91 -33.97 47.42
CA GLY A 678 -12.43 -35.26 47.95
C GLY A 678 -11.40 -35.14 49.09
N ARG A 679 -10.66 -34.03 49.18
CA ARG A 679 -9.74 -33.78 50.31
C ARG A 679 -10.46 -33.67 51.65
N ALA A 680 -11.68 -33.14 51.66
CA ALA A 680 -12.46 -33.00 52.87
C ALA A 680 -12.84 -34.36 53.46
N VAL A 681 -13.11 -35.36 52.61
CA VAL A 681 -13.33 -36.75 53.02
C VAL A 681 -12.07 -37.33 53.67
N GLY A 682 -10.89 -37.06 53.10
CA GLY A 682 -9.61 -37.43 53.71
C GLY A 682 -9.41 -36.81 55.09
N TRP A 683 -9.74 -35.53 55.27
CA TRP A 683 -9.71 -34.87 56.59
C TRP A 683 -10.73 -35.45 57.56
N LEU A 684 -11.94 -35.78 57.10
CA LEU A 684 -12.94 -36.46 57.93
C LEU A 684 -12.45 -37.83 58.39
N LEU A 685 -11.83 -38.62 57.50
CA LEU A 685 -11.23 -39.91 57.86
C LEU A 685 -10.04 -39.75 58.82
N LEU A 686 -9.18 -38.76 58.59
CA LEU A 686 -8.04 -38.49 59.47
C LEU A 686 -8.49 -38.06 60.87
N LEU A 687 -9.50 -37.19 60.95
CA LEU A 687 -10.12 -36.83 62.22
C LEU A 687 -10.77 -38.05 62.84
N LEU A 688 -11.52 -38.85 62.08
CA LEU A 688 -12.14 -40.06 62.59
C LEU A 688 -11.10 -40.98 63.25
N ILE A 689 -9.96 -41.20 62.61
CA ILE A 689 -8.85 -41.98 63.17
C ILE A 689 -8.28 -41.30 64.42
N ALA A 690 -7.97 -40.00 64.36
CA ALA A 690 -7.38 -39.26 65.48
C ALA A 690 -8.29 -39.25 66.72
N GLY A 691 -9.58 -39.00 66.53
CA GLY A 691 -10.59 -39.06 67.59
C GLY A 691 -10.74 -40.48 68.11
N SER A 692 -10.82 -41.48 67.23
CA SER A 692 -10.91 -42.89 67.65
C SER A 692 -9.70 -43.31 68.50
N VAL A 693 -8.49 -42.84 68.17
CA VAL A 693 -7.28 -43.08 68.96
C VAL A 693 -7.34 -42.36 70.30
N TRP A 694 -7.64 -41.05 70.32
CA TRP A 694 -7.78 -40.28 71.56
C TRP A 694 -8.80 -40.93 72.50
N PHE A 695 -9.98 -41.22 71.98
CA PHE A 695 -11.08 -41.86 72.68
C PHE A 695 -10.85 -43.37 72.92
N ALA A 696 -9.82 -44.01 72.35
CA ALA A 696 -9.40 -45.36 72.76
C ALA A 696 -8.37 -45.32 73.91
N THR A 697 -7.54 -44.27 73.99
CA THR A 697 -6.48 -44.14 75.00
C THR A 697 -6.93 -43.56 76.35
N GLY A 698 -8.13 -42.97 76.40
CA GLY A 698 -8.72 -42.51 77.66
C GLY A 698 -9.17 -43.69 78.52
N HIS A 699 -8.86 -43.64 79.82
CA HIS A 699 -9.30 -44.66 80.76
C HIS A 699 -10.82 -44.54 80.96
N THR A 700 -11.56 -45.58 80.59
CA THR A 700 -12.99 -45.71 80.90
C THR A 700 -13.13 -46.21 82.32
N ASP A 701 -13.09 -45.29 83.29
CA ASP A 701 -13.42 -45.64 84.65
C ASP A 701 -14.93 -45.93 84.75
N HIS A 702 -15.24 -46.99 85.48
CA HIS A 702 -16.58 -47.49 85.84
C HIS A 702 -17.53 -46.39 86.40
N PRO A 703 -18.85 -46.68 86.52
CA PRO A 703 -19.99 -45.82 86.16
C PRO A 703 -20.00 -44.39 86.74
N CYS A 704 -20.64 -43.46 86.03
CA CYS A 704 -20.79 -42.07 86.46
C CYS A 704 -21.35 -42.01 87.89
N LEU A 705 -20.68 -41.29 88.79
CA LEU A 705 -21.27 -40.95 90.07
C LEU A 705 -22.38 -39.92 89.81
N THR A 706 -23.61 -40.37 89.99
CA THR A 706 -24.80 -39.51 89.96
C THR A 706 -25.03 -39.01 91.39
N ASP A 707 -24.74 -37.73 91.64
CA ASP A 707 -25.13 -37.09 92.90
C ASP A 707 -26.62 -36.74 92.82
N THR A 708 -27.46 -37.52 93.51
CA THR A 708 -28.93 -37.41 93.47
C THR A 708 -29.47 -36.13 94.13
N GLU A 709 -28.65 -35.37 94.85
CA GLU A 709 -29.07 -34.11 95.47
C GLU A 709 -28.85 -32.87 94.58
N ASN A 710 -27.85 -32.89 93.69
CA ASN A 710 -27.47 -31.74 92.86
C ASN A 710 -27.72 -31.91 91.36
N TYR A 711 -28.26 -33.08 90.92
CA TYR A 711 -28.38 -33.44 89.50
C TYR A 711 -27.07 -33.25 88.72
N ALA A 712 -25.93 -33.43 89.39
CA ALA A 712 -24.60 -33.24 88.83
C ALA A 712 -23.96 -34.61 88.55
N GLN A 713 -23.53 -34.82 87.31
CA GLN A 713 -22.74 -35.99 86.91
C GLN A 713 -21.26 -35.67 87.08
N SER A 714 -20.53 -36.51 87.80
CA SER A 714 -19.08 -36.38 88.04
C SER A 714 -18.40 -37.73 87.81
N GLY A 715 -17.31 -37.73 87.05
CA GLY A 715 -16.61 -38.94 86.62
C GLY A 715 -16.01 -38.76 85.22
N GLY A 716 -14.91 -39.46 84.95
CA GLY A 716 -14.13 -39.29 83.71
C GLY A 716 -14.93 -39.50 82.43
N ARG A 717 -14.96 -40.72 81.91
CA ARG A 717 -15.75 -41.09 80.72
C ARG A 717 -16.72 -42.20 81.07
N CYS A 718 -18.02 -41.91 81.09
CA CYS A 718 -19.02 -42.83 81.62
C CYS A 718 -20.40 -42.70 80.92
N ALA A 719 -21.21 -43.75 81.01
CA ALA A 719 -22.54 -43.78 80.39
C ALA A 719 -23.56 -42.95 81.19
N VAL A 720 -24.33 -42.12 80.49
CA VAL A 720 -25.31 -41.17 81.08
C VAL A 720 -26.49 -41.90 81.72
N ASN A 721 -26.95 -43.00 81.13
CA ASN A 721 -28.00 -43.88 81.66
C ASN A 721 -27.45 -45.30 81.85
N SER A 722 -27.50 -45.81 83.07
CA SER A 722 -27.04 -47.17 83.41
C SER A 722 -28.02 -48.28 83.00
N ASP A 723 -29.27 -47.93 82.66
CA ASP A 723 -30.32 -48.86 82.23
C ASP A 723 -30.25 -49.24 80.74
N ASP A 724 -29.39 -48.59 79.95
CA ASP A 724 -29.13 -48.89 78.54
C ASP A 724 -28.33 -50.20 78.39
N LYS A 725 -28.97 -51.35 78.62
CA LYS A 725 -28.34 -52.68 78.55
C LYS A 725 -28.03 -53.08 77.11
N GLY A 726 -26.76 -53.45 76.86
CA GLY A 726 -26.30 -54.00 75.57
C GLY A 726 -25.44 -53.07 74.71
N LEU A 727 -25.09 -51.87 75.21
CA LEU A 727 -24.19 -50.94 74.53
C LEU A 727 -22.74 -51.15 74.95
N GLU A 728 -21.89 -51.49 73.97
CA GLU A 728 -20.44 -51.54 74.14
C GLU A 728 -19.82 -50.18 73.74
N TRP A 729 -18.87 -49.69 74.54
CA TRP A 729 -18.13 -48.47 74.22
C TRP A 729 -17.35 -48.66 72.91
N SER A 730 -17.71 -47.87 71.90
CA SER A 730 -16.99 -47.82 70.63
C SER A 730 -16.42 -46.42 70.42
N PRO A 731 -15.10 -46.22 70.60
CA PRO A 731 -14.42 -44.96 70.31
C PRO A 731 -14.70 -44.46 68.88
N VAL A 732 -14.82 -45.39 67.94
CA VAL A 732 -15.07 -45.10 66.52
C VAL A 732 -16.48 -44.55 66.33
N LEU A 733 -17.51 -45.27 66.79
CA LEU A 733 -18.90 -44.82 66.62
C LEU A 733 -19.17 -43.50 67.33
N TYR A 734 -18.60 -43.31 68.53
CA TYR A 734 -18.66 -42.03 69.22
C TYR A 734 -18.01 -40.90 68.42
N THR A 735 -16.84 -41.14 67.83
CA THR A 735 -16.15 -40.13 66.99
C THR A 735 -16.89 -39.83 65.69
N VAL A 736 -17.48 -40.84 65.03
CA VAL A 736 -18.33 -40.64 63.84
C VAL A 736 -19.49 -39.70 64.17
N ASP A 737 -20.14 -39.91 65.30
CA ASP A 737 -21.30 -39.14 65.75
C ASP A 737 -20.96 -37.68 66.12
N LEU A 738 -19.69 -37.42 66.47
CA LEU A 738 -19.18 -36.05 66.63
C LEU A 738 -18.88 -35.38 65.29
N LEU A 739 -18.38 -36.12 64.29
CA LEU A 739 -17.92 -35.57 63.01
C LEU A 739 -19.02 -35.44 61.94
N VAL A 740 -20.07 -36.25 62.01
CA VAL A 740 -21.18 -36.26 61.05
C VAL A 740 -22.39 -35.54 61.65
N PRO A 741 -22.56 -34.22 61.46
CA PRO A 741 -23.57 -33.45 62.16
C PRO A 741 -25.01 -33.70 61.71
N ILE A 742 -25.21 -34.33 60.55
CA ILE A 742 -26.52 -34.49 59.89
C ILE A 742 -27.25 -35.74 60.37
N VAL A 743 -26.50 -36.78 60.78
CA VAL A 743 -27.03 -38.09 61.15
C VAL A 743 -26.59 -38.40 62.56
N ASP A 744 -27.54 -38.59 63.47
CA ASP A 744 -27.29 -39.01 64.85
C ASP A 744 -27.24 -40.55 64.91
N PHE A 745 -26.07 -41.09 65.25
CA PHE A 745 -25.82 -42.51 65.44
C PHE A 745 -26.08 -42.95 66.89
N GLY A 746 -26.59 -42.07 67.74
CA GLY A 746 -27.08 -42.36 69.08
C GLY A 746 -25.98 -42.59 70.12
N ASN A 747 -24.74 -42.14 69.87
CA ASN A 747 -23.61 -42.30 70.79
C ASN A 747 -23.28 -40.99 71.52
N LYS A 748 -23.26 -39.84 70.85
CA LYS A 748 -22.85 -38.53 71.40
C LYS A 748 -23.64 -38.14 72.66
N GLY A 749 -24.94 -38.41 72.70
CA GLY A 749 -25.81 -38.06 73.83
C GLY A 749 -25.81 -39.06 74.99
N ARG A 750 -25.16 -40.24 74.82
CA ARG A 750 -25.20 -41.35 75.79
C ARG A 750 -23.96 -41.44 76.68
N TRP A 751 -22.91 -40.67 76.37
CA TRP A 751 -21.65 -40.68 77.11
C TRP A 751 -21.35 -39.30 77.67
N PHE A 752 -21.08 -39.24 78.97
CA PHE A 752 -20.62 -38.05 79.66
C PHE A 752 -19.09 -37.92 79.51
N MET A 753 -18.62 -36.70 79.23
CA MET A 753 -17.21 -36.37 79.04
C MET A 753 -16.81 -35.25 80.00
N GLU A 754 -15.80 -35.50 80.83
CA GLU A 754 -15.24 -34.51 81.76
C GLU A 754 -13.80 -34.10 81.35
N GLY A 755 -13.33 -32.96 81.87
CA GLY A 755 -11.95 -32.51 81.68
C GLY A 755 -11.56 -32.24 80.22
N ALA A 756 -10.43 -32.81 79.77
CA ALA A 756 -9.91 -32.63 78.42
C ALA A 756 -10.83 -33.24 77.34
N ASP A 757 -11.48 -34.38 77.64
CA ASP A 757 -12.35 -35.09 76.69
C ASP A 757 -13.55 -34.26 76.25
N LYS A 758 -14.07 -33.41 77.14
CA LYS A 758 -15.14 -32.45 76.82
C LYS A 758 -14.72 -31.46 75.74
N TRP A 759 -13.56 -30.83 75.92
CA TRP A 759 -13.05 -29.83 74.96
C TRP A 759 -12.67 -30.48 73.63
N VAL A 760 -12.13 -31.69 73.66
CA VAL A 760 -11.86 -32.47 72.45
C VAL A 760 -13.16 -32.80 71.73
N ALA A 761 -14.19 -33.31 72.40
CA ALA A 761 -15.48 -33.62 71.79
C ALA A 761 -16.17 -32.39 71.16
N VAL A 762 -16.09 -31.22 71.82
CA VAL A 762 -16.58 -29.94 71.27
C VAL A 762 -15.77 -29.53 70.04
N GLY A 763 -14.44 -29.65 70.09
CA GLY A 763 -13.57 -29.36 68.95
C GLY A 763 -13.89 -30.23 67.73
N PHE A 764 -14.05 -31.54 67.94
CA PHE A 764 -14.46 -32.49 66.90
C PHE A 764 -15.84 -32.15 66.32
N THR A 765 -16.81 -31.79 67.17
CA THR A 765 -18.13 -31.33 66.71
C THR A 765 -18.03 -30.08 65.83
N ALA A 766 -17.23 -29.09 66.24
CA ALA A 766 -17.04 -27.86 65.47
C ALA A 766 -16.33 -28.13 64.13
N MET A 767 -15.32 -28.99 64.12
CA MET A 767 -14.61 -29.40 62.89
C MET A 767 -15.53 -30.19 61.96
N GLY A 768 -16.39 -31.07 62.50
CA GLY A 768 -17.42 -31.80 61.76
C GLY A 768 -18.39 -30.88 61.03
N TRP A 769 -18.97 -29.89 61.73
CA TRP A 769 -19.82 -28.86 61.12
C TRP A 769 -19.09 -28.05 60.04
N THR A 770 -17.83 -27.66 60.30
CA THR A 770 -17.03 -26.90 59.35
C THR A 770 -16.76 -27.70 58.07
N LEU A 771 -16.34 -28.95 58.19
CA LEU A 771 -16.08 -29.81 57.03
C LEU A 771 -17.38 -30.17 56.28
N ALA A 772 -18.46 -30.51 57.00
CA ALA A 772 -19.75 -30.85 56.41
C ALA A 772 -20.34 -29.67 55.60
N THR A 773 -20.32 -28.45 56.15
CA THR A 773 -20.78 -27.25 55.42
C THR A 773 -19.91 -26.96 54.20
N THR A 774 -18.60 -27.20 54.28
CA THR A 774 -17.70 -26.98 53.14
C THR A 774 -17.87 -28.04 52.05
N VAL A 775 -18.11 -29.31 52.41
CA VAL A 775 -18.47 -30.38 51.48
C VAL A 775 -19.81 -30.09 50.83
N ALA A 776 -20.82 -29.70 51.59
CA ALA A 776 -22.14 -29.34 51.07
C ALA A 776 -22.02 -28.19 50.06
N ALA A 777 -21.27 -27.13 50.40
CA ALA A 777 -20.99 -26.02 49.47
C ALA A 777 -20.27 -26.48 48.19
N GLY A 778 -19.29 -27.39 48.30
CA GLY A 778 -18.59 -27.98 47.15
C GLY A 778 -19.50 -28.81 46.26
N VAL A 779 -20.30 -29.71 46.84
CA VAL A 779 -21.27 -30.56 46.13
C VAL A 779 -22.36 -29.72 45.46
N THR A 780 -22.84 -28.68 46.12
CA THR A 780 -23.86 -27.77 45.56
C THR A 780 -23.32 -27.03 44.33
N ARG A 781 -22.02 -26.70 44.33
CA ARG A 781 -21.33 -26.10 43.19
C ARG A 781 -21.13 -27.07 42.04
N ALA A 782 -20.89 -28.34 42.33
CA ALA A 782 -20.81 -29.41 41.33
C ALA A 782 -22.20 -29.71 40.73
N LEU A 783 -23.26 -29.72 41.54
CA LEU A 783 -24.63 -29.97 41.09
C LEU A 783 -25.21 -28.82 40.26
N ARG A 784 -24.80 -27.56 40.51
CA ARG A 784 -25.17 -26.41 39.65
C ARG A 784 -24.43 -26.36 38.31
N ARG A 785 -23.45 -27.25 38.08
CA ARG A 785 -22.64 -27.32 36.86
C ARG A 785 -23.15 -28.33 35.83
N ASN A 786 -24.10 -29.17 36.22
CA ASN A 786 -24.97 -29.96 35.33
C ASN A 786 -26.34 -29.28 35.25
#